data_AF-A0A423WP87-F1
#
_entry.id   AF-A0A423WP87-F1
#
_cell.length_a   1.000
_cell.length_b   1.000
_cell.length_c   1.000
_cell.angle_alpha   90.00
_cell.angle_beta   90.00
_cell.angle_gamma   90.00
#
_symmetry.space_group_name_H-M   'P 1'
#
loop_
_entity.id
_entity.type
_entity.pdbx_description
1 polymer ?
#
loop_
_entity_poly.entity_id
_entity_poly.type
_entity_poly.pdbx_seq_one_letter_code
_entity_poly.pdbx_strand_id
1 'polypeptide(L)'
;MAPVGSILWPSLRVYQIYGANTDVGKTILTTLLCRASRELCRSEQTSFLKPVSTGPEDEADTRCGHIAVHAPGVSTTTLLQYSEPISPHAAARGKNAPSDTALLSLIRANCSRAASAGPGWLFLETAGGVHSPSPSGTTQADLYSALRLPVVLVGDAKLGGISLTIAAFEALRLRGYDVESILMFENDVHENHVYLREYFGERFGGVPVVALAAPPERARDQRADEKRMMSYYAQASAGGTGVLKHLAARHAERIKRLQSMSTEAHKTIWYPFTQQTLLSPENITAIDSAKGNFFQTLVPHPPPASSPVPSTSAAAQDPVEAATAPLLQPSFDGSASWWTQGLGHGAPSLTLAAAYAAGRYGHVMFAEAVHEPALGLAEALLGGMHRAGNHRLTRVFYSDNGSTGVEVALKMALRAAGRRYGWDQGGNETDAGTDQPAAVVGLRGGYHGDTLGAMECGEPSAFNRKVDWYRGRGVWLDYPTVLCVEGRWLVQIPMSMAGERKQVIEFGTLGHVFDLAGRRHSKIVALYEEYVERTLRHHLAQGRKLGALLIEPVVIGAGGMLLADPLFQHVLVDVVRRSSHLFGTPSSQLSPGDWTGLPVIFDEVFTGLYRLGCFTSSALIDAQADISVHAKLLTGGLVPLCTTLASESIFDAFGSDDKTDALLHGHSYTAHPVGCQVAVESLRLLTGREKREERESWRIEGGWMQGVEDTPDKGENDGLPEDASAWSIWTLAFVRELSHQPSVAGVWALGSVLAIHLRAPDGAGYTSTAAVRLREELKRGPGGQGPERWNVHSRVLGNVLYLMGSQATTKEEVEEIAGLVKLALPGVWAFDQAAIYFDGYLPASKKGERLDRIYQSSNVSSNYFSSTISGIPSASKSHSSSQATLGTRNNARQLPIPAFIVPAILDALRSSDEYGHLIHLVPGEADSFCADDVKSKGGTVITSDSDLLLFASEYAEFVSQYLNSPGASLTMPKYLTFLDPRISEFIFGWTGNAAVDILPPDTLPTESAVLYLPPLLDRWDQASAWNPSTTIRQLAYSFCRRTQDTRSVVVEYRRTLSRASKGQAVELLEDEQMAEVLGELLGLCRKTVKKPTGPPQLQWAAMCLCQEVRHAADQGNDSLVLKLWRKASKSRGQLDPGNWDAMHLAGQIQGTLYSLRILHQVLRCQIGHLVTSASLGGQVAKLLKYLSTLPPIAGFPVAPDMRNLFGRLQQAGMLGSLADVAGLSGPLSFDERASKARGETRAGRQGQGQTTTRSTMNPFDVLGENEG
;
A
#
# COMPACT_ATOMS: atom_id res chain seq x y z
N MET A 1 -10.15 -1.65 -5.03
CA MET A 1 -10.78 -1.59 -6.36
C MET A 1 -10.63 -0.19 -6.92
N ALA A 2 -9.90 -0.05 -8.04
CA ALA A 2 -9.76 1.26 -8.68
C ALA A 2 -11.12 1.95 -8.89
N PRO A 3 -11.21 3.28 -8.67
CA PRO A 3 -12.45 4.03 -8.85
C PRO A 3 -13.01 3.88 -10.26
N VAL A 4 -14.33 3.73 -10.38
CA VAL A 4 -14.97 3.51 -11.69
C VAL A 4 -14.89 4.79 -12.52
N GLY A 5 -14.11 4.74 -13.60
CA GLY A 5 -14.00 5.87 -14.51
C GLY A 5 -15.23 6.07 -15.37
N SER A 6 -15.37 7.27 -15.93
CA SER A 6 -16.32 7.55 -16.99
C SER A 6 -16.07 6.71 -18.23
N ILE A 7 -17.15 6.44 -18.95
CA ILE A 7 -17.15 5.57 -20.13
C ILE A 7 -17.04 6.44 -21.39
N LEU A 8 -15.86 6.41 -22.02
CA LEU A 8 -15.64 7.03 -23.32
C LEU A 8 -14.49 6.31 -24.06
N TRP A 9 -14.83 5.71 -25.20
CA TRP A 9 -13.88 5.05 -26.10
C TRP A 9 -14.00 5.62 -27.51
N PRO A 10 -12.93 5.66 -28.31
CA PRO A 10 -13.02 6.06 -29.72
C PRO A 10 -13.80 5.03 -30.56
N SER A 11 -13.67 3.74 -30.24
CA SER A 11 -14.31 2.65 -30.98
C SER A 11 -15.79 2.43 -30.60
N LEU A 12 -16.18 2.70 -29.35
CA LEU A 12 -17.50 2.30 -28.83
C LEU A 12 -18.40 3.49 -28.52
N ARG A 13 -19.54 3.56 -29.19
CA ARG A 13 -20.59 4.55 -28.96
C ARG A 13 -21.57 4.02 -27.93
N VAL A 14 -21.47 4.55 -26.71
CA VAL A 14 -22.27 4.11 -25.57
C VAL A 14 -23.35 5.14 -25.24
N TYR A 15 -24.61 4.70 -25.20
CA TYR A 15 -25.75 5.56 -24.87
C TYR A 15 -26.61 4.94 -23.78
N GLN A 16 -26.95 5.74 -22.77
CA GLN A 16 -27.83 5.32 -21.69
C GLN A 16 -29.28 5.66 -22.05
N ILE A 17 -30.17 4.66 -21.96
CA ILE A 17 -31.59 4.80 -22.27
C ILE A 17 -32.36 4.98 -20.96
N TYR A 18 -32.90 6.17 -20.76
CA TYR A 18 -33.82 6.48 -19.65
C TYR A 18 -35.25 6.52 -20.14
N GLY A 19 -36.20 6.19 -19.27
CA GLY A 19 -37.62 6.45 -19.50
C GLY A 19 -38.10 7.57 -18.59
N ALA A 20 -39.00 8.41 -19.11
CA ALA A 20 -39.71 9.38 -18.27
C ALA A 20 -40.51 8.66 -17.17
N ASN A 21 -41.01 7.46 -17.46
CA ASN A 21 -41.68 6.58 -16.50
C ASN A 21 -41.51 5.08 -16.88
N THR A 22 -42.12 4.18 -16.10
CA THR A 22 -42.42 2.82 -16.54
C THR A 22 -43.45 2.83 -17.66
N ASP A 23 -43.42 1.80 -18.52
CA ASP A 23 -44.41 1.60 -19.60
C ASP A 23 -44.52 2.74 -20.63
N VAL A 24 -43.38 3.42 -20.88
CA VAL A 24 -43.21 4.38 -21.99
C VAL A 24 -42.62 3.73 -23.25
N GLY A 25 -42.37 2.41 -23.21
CA GLY A 25 -41.83 1.65 -24.34
C GLY A 25 -40.31 1.69 -24.50
N LYS A 26 -39.54 1.81 -23.40
CA LYS A 26 -38.07 1.76 -23.42
C LYS A 26 -37.52 0.59 -24.24
N THR A 27 -37.85 -0.65 -23.87
CA THR A 27 -37.38 -1.86 -24.56
C THR A 27 -37.73 -1.86 -26.04
N ILE A 28 -38.92 -1.38 -26.41
CA ILE A 28 -39.38 -1.34 -27.81
C ILE A 28 -38.52 -0.37 -28.63
N LEU A 29 -38.31 0.84 -28.11
CA LEU A 29 -37.48 1.86 -28.78
C LEU A 29 -36.00 1.49 -28.79
N THR A 30 -35.48 0.89 -27.72
CA THR A 30 -34.10 0.37 -27.71
C THR A 30 -33.92 -0.73 -28.75
N THR A 31 -34.89 -1.63 -28.90
CA THR A 31 -34.88 -2.68 -29.96
C THR A 31 -34.81 -2.06 -31.36
N LEU A 32 -35.57 -0.98 -31.61
CA LEU A 32 -35.52 -0.23 -32.88
C LEU A 32 -34.13 0.33 -33.15
N LEU A 33 -33.50 0.96 -32.14
CA LEU A 33 -32.14 1.49 -32.26
C LEU A 33 -31.13 0.37 -32.53
N CYS A 34 -31.21 -0.74 -31.80
CA CYS A 34 -30.34 -1.89 -32.00
C CYS A 34 -30.47 -2.52 -33.40
N ARG A 35 -31.68 -2.54 -33.97
CA ARG A 35 -31.91 -3.03 -35.32
C ARG A 35 -31.39 -2.04 -36.36
N ALA A 36 -31.72 -0.76 -36.19
CA ALA A 36 -31.31 0.32 -37.08
C ALA A 36 -29.78 0.49 -37.13
N SER A 37 -29.05 0.26 -36.03
CA SER A 37 -27.58 0.37 -36.01
C SER A 37 -26.92 -0.69 -36.90
N ARG A 38 -27.46 -1.90 -36.90
CA ARG A 38 -26.99 -3.00 -37.75
C ARG A 38 -27.34 -2.80 -39.22
N GLU A 39 -28.48 -2.18 -39.50
CA GLU A 39 -28.86 -1.77 -40.86
C GLU A 39 -27.98 -0.62 -41.37
N LEU A 40 -27.61 0.32 -40.50
CA LEU A 40 -26.74 1.46 -40.83
C LEU A 40 -25.29 1.04 -41.09
N CYS A 41 -24.73 0.15 -40.28
CA CYS A 41 -23.35 -0.33 -40.44
C CYS A 41 -23.22 -1.80 -40.05
N ARG A 42 -23.20 -2.70 -41.05
CA ARG A 42 -23.14 -4.15 -40.83
C ARG A 42 -21.81 -4.65 -40.27
N SER A 43 -20.73 -3.87 -40.41
CA SER A 43 -19.39 -4.22 -39.91
C SER A 43 -19.19 -3.87 -38.44
N GLU A 44 -20.06 -3.04 -37.85
CA GLU A 44 -19.98 -2.64 -36.45
C GLU A 44 -20.78 -3.58 -35.57
N GLN A 45 -20.25 -3.92 -34.39
CA GLN A 45 -20.99 -4.72 -33.41
C GLN A 45 -22.04 -3.87 -32.71
N THR A 46 -23.19 -4.48 -32.39
CA THR A 46 -24.22 -3.83 -31.56
C THR A 46 -24.49 -4.69 -30.34
N SER A 47 -24.43 -4.06 -29.17
CA SER A 47 -24.63 -4.68 -27.87
C SER A 47 -25.73 -3.97 -27.09
N PHE A 48 -26.49 -4.74 -26.32
CA PHE A 48 -27.50 -4.26 -25.40
C PHE A 48 -27.16 -4.73 -23.98
N LEU A 49 -27.13 -3.78 -23.05
CA LEU A 49 -26.83 -4.02 -21.65
C LEU A 49 -28.01 -3.60 -20.78
N LYS A 50 -28.52 -4.54 -19.99
CA LYS A 50 -29.49 -4.29 -18.93
C LYS A 50 -28.80 -4.48 -17.58
N PRO A 51 -28.39 -3.41 -16.88
CA PRO A 51 -27.67 -3.58 -15.62
C PRO A 51 -28.52 -4.28 -14.56
N VAL A 52 -29.81 -3.94 -14.49
CA VAL A 52 -30.74 -4.52 -13.53
C VAL A 52 -32.06 -4.82 -14.21
N SER A 53 -32.55 -6.04 -14.00
CA SER A 53 -33.82 -6.54 -14.50
C SER A 53 -34.60 -7.19 -13.35
N THR A 54 -35.92 -6.99 -13.35
CA THR A 54 -36.85 -7.45 -12.31
C THR A 54 -38.06 -8.09 -12.97
N GLY A 55 -38.50 -9.24 -12.47
CA GLY A 55 -39.57 -10.04 -13.05
C GLY A 55 -39.11 -11.45 -13.48
N PRO A 56 -40.04 -12.31 -13.89
CA PRO A 56 -39.74 -13.66 -14.38
C PRO A 56 -38.71 -13.67 -15.53
N GLU A 57 -37.87 -14.71 -15.63
CA GLU A 57 -36.83 -14.80 -16.68
C GLU A 57 -37.43 -14.85 -18.10
N ASP A 58 -38.63 -15.41 -18.25
CA ASP A 58 -39.38 -15.46 -19.51
C ASP A 58 -39.95 -14.09 -19.93
N GLU A 59 -40.01 -13.13 -19.00
CA GLU A 59 -40.37 -11.73 -19.26
C GLU A 59 -39.14 -10.81 -19.28
N ALA A 60 -37.92 -11.35 -19.11
CA ALA A 60 -36.69 -10.55 -19.08
C ALA A 60 -36.34 -9.98 -20.46
N ASP A 61 -35.76 -8.78 -20.51
CA ASP A 61 -35.45 -8.09 -21.77
C ASP A 61 -34.38 -8.80 -22.63
N THR A 62 -33.50 -9.64 -22.05
CA THR A 62 -32.23 -10.05 -22.70
C THR A 62 -32.10 -11.50 -23.16
N ARG A 63 -32.30 -12.52 -22.31
CA ARG A 63 -31.92 -13.92 -22.62
C ARG A 63 -33.20 -14.74 -22.67
N CYS A 64 -33.59 -15.18 -23.87
CA CYS A 64 -34.97 -15.54 -24.26
C CYS A 64 -35.94 -14.34 -24.36
N GLY A 65 -35.42 -13.11 -24.24
CA GLY A 65 -36.19 -11.87 -24.18
C GLY A 65 -36.45 -11.18 -25.52
N HIS A 66 -37.28 -10.13 -25.46
CA HIS A 66 -37.79 -9.35 -26.59
C HIS A 66 -36.70 -8.91 -27.60
N ILE A 67 -35.56 -8.41 -27.11
CA ILE A 67 -34.49 -7.89 -27.99
C ILE A 67 -33.80 -9.01 -28.76
N ALA A 68 -33.54 -10.15 -28.12
CA ALA A 68 -32.89 -11.29 -28.77
C ALA A 68 -33.75 -11.86 -29.90
N VAL A 69 -35.08 -11.86 -29.73
CA VAL A 69 -36.05 -12.31 -30.73
C VAL A 69 -36.15 -11.31 -31.89
N HIS A 70 -36.26 -10.01 -31.58
CA HIS A 70 -36.64 -9.00 -32.58
C HIS A 70 -35.46 -8.25 -33.24
N ALA A 71 -34.26 -8.34 -32.66
CA ALA A 71 -33.02 -7.80 -33.22
C ALA A 71 -31.92 -8.89 -33.31
N PRO A 72 -32.09 -9.89 -34.19
CA PRO A 72 -31.23 -11.08 -34.22
C PRO A 72 -29.79 -10.75 -34.59
N GLY A 73 -28.82 -11.07 -33.74
CA GLY A 73 -27.39 -10.75 -33.94
C GLY A 73 -26.90 -9.52 -33.18
N VAL A 74 -27.70 -9.00 -32.26
CA VAL A 74 -27.29 -8.08 -31.19
C VAL A 74 -26.83 -8.91 -29.99
N SER A 75 -25.70 -8.55 -29.39
CA SER A 75 -25.23 -9.18 -28.15
C SER A 75 -26.05 -8.65 -26.97
N THR A 76 -26.75 -9.49 -26.22
CA THR A 76 -27.55 -9.08 -25.06
C THR A 76 -26.91 -9.55 -23.75
N THR A 77 -26.86 -8.68 -22.75
CA THR A 77 -26.36 -9.03 -21.41
C THR A 77 -27.21 -8.40 -20.33
N THR A 78 -27.64 -9.21 -19.35
CA THR A 78 -28.19 -8.72 -18.07
C THR A 78 -27.17 -8.98 -16.97
N LEU A 79 -26.86 -7.97 -16.15
CA LEU A 79 -25.89 -8.13 -15.06
C LEU A 79 -26.54 -8.69 -13.80
N LEU A 80 -27.73 -8.18 -13.44
CA LEU A 80 -28.50 -8.61 -12.27
C LEU A 80 -29.95 -8.87 -12.67
N GLN A 81 -30.44 -10.08 -12.37
CA GLN A 81 -31.83 -10.48 -12.59
C GLN A 81 -32.46 -10.84 -11.24
N TYR A 82 -33.63 -10.26 -10.96
CA TYR A 82 -34.47 -10.64 -9.82
C TYR A 82 -35.81 -11.18 -10.34
N SER A 83 -36.31 -12.26 -9.76
CA SER A 83 -37.55 -12.93 -10.22
C SER A 83 -38.84 -12.17 -9.90
N GLU A 84 -38.83 -11.28 -8.91
CA GLU A 84 -40.01 -10.55 -8.48
C GLU A 84 -40.26 -9.33 -9.38
N PRO A 85 -41.47 -9.15 -9.93
CA PRO A 85 -41.81 -8.03 -10.83
C PRO A 85 -42.11 -6.75 -10.05
N ILE A 86 -41.16 -6.31 -9.23
CA ILE A 86 -41.23 -5.11 -8.39
C ILE A 86 -39.98 -4.26 -8.58
N SER A 87 -39.96 -3.03 -8.07
CA SER A 87 -38.81 -2.13 -8.22
C SER A 87 -37.50 -2.76 -7.67
N PRO A 88 -36.32 -2.45 -8.27
CA PRO A 88 -35.06 -3.11 -7.92
C PRO A 88 -34.71 -3.16 -6.43
N HIS A 89 -34.85 -2.05 -5.70
CA HIS A 89 -34.57 -2.00 -4.25
C HIS A 89 -35.44 -2.96 -3.43
N ALA A 90 -36.70 -3.14 -3.84
CA ALA A 90 -37.64 -4.01 -3.16
C ALA A 90 -37.33 -5.47 -3.49
N ALA A 91 -37.04 -5.77 -4.76
CA ALA A 91 -36.68 -7.11 -5.22
C ALA A 91 -35.35 -7.61 -4.63
N ALA A 92 -34.44 -6.69 -4.30
CA ALA A 92 -33.16 -6.96 -3.65
C ALA A 92 -33.25 -7.07 -2.12
N ARG A 93 -34.37 -6.68 -1.50
CA ARG A 93 -34.56 -6.71 -0.04
C ARG A 93 -34.50 -8.15 0.48
N GLY A 94 -33.66 -8.40 1.50
CA GLY A 94 -33.46 -9.74 2.07
C GLY A 94 -32.60 -10.67 1.21
N LYS A 95 -32.03 -10.16 0.11
CA LYS A 95 -31.00 -10.81 -0.71
C LYS A 95 -29.70 -9.98 -0.58
N ASN A 96 -28.54 -10.55 -0.88
CA ASN A 96 -27.28 -9.79 -0.90
C ASN A 96 -27.29 -8.80 -2.08
N ALA A 97 -27.77 -7.57 -1.84
CA ALA A 97 -27.78 -6.50 -2.82
C ALA A 97 -26.34 -6.00 -3.07
N PRO A 98 -25.90 -5.87 -4.33
CA PRO A 98 -24.56 -5.33 -4.60
C PRO A 98 -24.51 -3.84 -4.25
N SER A 99 -23.33 -3.37 -3.84
CA SER A 99 -23.08 -1.95 -3.66
C SER A 99 -23.11 -1.21 -5.00
N ASP A 100 -23.35 0.10 -4.95
CA ASP A 100 -23.35 0.96 -6.13
C ASP A 100 -22.03 0.86 -6.90
N THR A 101 -20.90 0.91 -6.20
CA THR A 101 -19.56 0.74 -6.79
C THR A 101 -19.40 -0.60 -7.50
N ALA A 102 -19.88 -1.70 -6.91
CA ALA A 102 -19.79 -3.02 -7.53
C ALA A 102 -20.60 -3.09 -8.84
N LEU A 103 -21.81 -2.53 -8.86
CA LEU A 103 -22.64 -2.48 -10.07
C LEU A 103 -21.99 -1.62 -11.16
N LEU A 104 -21.45 -0.46 -10.80
CA LEU A 104 -20.73 0.42 -11.73
C LEU A 104 -19.48 -0.26 -12.33
N SER A 105 -18.73 -1.01 -11.52
CA SER A 105 -17.57 -1.80 -11.98
C SER A 105 -17.98 -2.88 -12.99
N LEU A 106 -19.08 -3.60 -12.74
CA LEU A 106 -19.61 -4.60 -13.67
C LEU A 106 -20.01 -3.98 -15.02
N ILE A 107 -20.64 -2.80 -14.99
CA ILE A 107 -21.00 -2.06 -16.21
C ILE A 107 -19.75 -1.66 -16.98
N ARG A 108 -18.76 -1.07 -16.30
CA ARG A 108 -17.49 -0.66 -16.93
C ARG A 108 -16.74 -1.86 -17.54
N ALA A 109 -16.69 -2.99 -16.84
CA ALA A 109 -16.07 -4.21 -17.34
C ALA A 109 -16.78 -4.76 -18.59
N ASN A 110 -18.11 -4.68 -18.66
CA ASN A 110 -18.87 -5.06 -19.85
C ASN A 110 -18.59 -4.11 -21.02
N CYS A 111 -18.59 -2.79 -20.78
CA CYS A 111 -18.30 -1.79 -21.81
C CYS A 111 -16.86 -1.92 -22.34
N SER A 112 -15.89 -2.18 -21.46
CA SER A 112 -14.50 -2.42 -21.85
C SER A 112 -14.39 -3.63 -22.78
N ARG A 113 -15.06 -4.75 -22.47
CA ARG A 113 -15.08 -5.93 -23.34
C ARG A 113 -15.69 -5.62 -24.71
N ALA A 114 -16.79 -4.85 -24.74
CA ALA A 114 -17.41 -4.42 -25.98
C ALA A 114 -16.49 -3.51 -26.82
N ALA A 115 -15.76 -2.59 -26.18
CA ALA A 115 -14.82 -1.70 -26.86
C ALA A 115 -13.61 -2.46 -27.44
N SER A 116 -13.12 -3.49 -26.74
CA SER A 116 -12.05 -4.37 -27.21
C SER A 116 -12.47 -5.27 -28.39
N ALA A 117 -13.76 -5.52 -28.59
CA ALA A 117 -14.26 -6.31 -29.72
C ALA A 117 -14.24 -5.54 -31.06
N GLY A 118 -14.00 -4.23 -31.03
CA GLY A 118 -13.91 -3.36 -32.20
C GLY A 118 -14.97 -2.26 -32.22
N PRO A 119 -15.07 -1.50 -33.33
CA PRO A 119 -16.03 -0.41 -33.44
C PRO A 119 -17.48 -0.88 -33.32
N GLY A 120 -18.29 -0.15 -32.55
CA GLY A 120 -19.64 -0.61 -32.26
C GLY A 120 -20.54 0.36 -31.49
N TRP A 121 -21.75 -0.13 -31.20
CA TRP A 121 -22.79 0.53 -30.43
C TRP A 121 -23.10 -0.28 -29.17
N LEU A 122 -23.29 0.41 -28.04
CA LEU A 122 -23.79 -0.18 -26.80
C LEU A 122 -24.93 0.67 -26.25
N PHE A 123 -26.12 0.08 -26.16
CA PHE A 123 -27.28 0.71 -25.53
C PHE A 123 -27.46 0.14 -24.13
N LEU A 124 -27.29 0.99 -23.12
CA LEU A 124 -27.45 0.64 -21.71
C LEU A 124 -28.82 1.09 -21.24
N GLU A 125 -29.74 0.15 -21.03
CA GLU A 125 -31.11 0.47 -20.64
C GLU A 125 -31.30 0.46 -19.12
N THR A 126 -31.86 1.53 -18.58
CA THR A 126 -32.18 1.66 -17.15
C THR A 126 -33.47 0.89 -16.78
N ALA A 127 -33.70 0.70 -15.48
CA ALA A 127 -34.91 0.07 -14.96
C ALA A 127 -35.92 1.14 -14.50
N GLY A 128 -37.18 1.06 -14.92
CA GLY A 128 -38.19 2.05 -14.50
C GLY A 128 -37.98 3.46 -15.06
N GLY A 129 -38.21 4.49 -14.25
CA GLY A 129 -38.02 5.91 -14.59
C GLY A 129 -36.71 6.49 -14.03
N VAL A 130 -36.44 7.77 -14.30
CA VAL A 130 -35.19 8.47 -13.92
C VAL A 130 -34.83 8.33 -12.43
N HIS A 131 -35.81 8.48 -11.53
CA HIS A 131 -35.62 8.35 -10.08
C HIS A 131 -36.04 7.01 -9.49
N SER A 132 -36.25 5.99 -10.34
CA SER A 132 -36.47 4.65 -9.81
C SER A 132 -35.22 4.18 -9.03
N PRO A 133 -35.40 3.63 -7.83
CA PRO A 133 -34.28 3.24 -6.98
C PRO A 133 -33.55 2.03 -7.57
N SER A 134 -32.22 2.03 -7.45
CA SER A 134 -31.34 0.91 -7.75
C SER A 134 -31.48 -0.20 -6.68
N PRO A 135 -30.83 -1.36 -6.83
CA PRO A 135 -30.83 -2.41 -5.80
C PRO A 135 -30.38 -1.93 -4.41
N SER A 136 -29.47 -0.95 -4.32
CA SER A 136 -28.99 -0.38 -3.05
C SER A 136 -29.96 0.63 -2.43
N GLY A 137 -30.94 1.12 -3.20
CA GLY A 137 -31.86 2.19 -2.81
C GLY A 137 -31.49 3.57 -3.35
N THR A 138 -30.25 3.78 -3.83
CA THR A 138 -29.85 5.02 -4.49
C THR A 138 -30.68 5.27 -5.75
N THR A 139 -31.06 6.51 -6.05
CA THR A 139 -31.79 6.78 -7.30
C THR A 139 -30.89 6.47 -8.51
N GLN A 140 -31.43 5.88 -9.58
CA GLN A 140 -30.61 5.51 -10.75
C GLN A 140 -29.90 6.71 -11.39
N ALA A 141 -30.53 7.89 -11.41
CA ALA A 141 -29.90 9.12 -11.88
C ALA A 141 -28.68 9.54 -11.03
N ASP A 142 -28.66 9.26 -9.73
CA ASP A 142 -27.50 9.53 -8.88
C ASP A 142 -26.42 8.46 -9.04
N LEU A 143 -26.82 7.18 -9.05
CA LEU A 143 -25.93 6.02 -9.24
C LEU A 143 -25.11 6.13 -10.53
N TYR A 144 -25.79 6.30 -11.68
CA TYR A 144 -25.11 6.25 -12.97
C TYR A 144 -24.36 7.54 -13.31
N SER A 145 -24.46 8.60 -12.50
CA SER A 145 -23.81 9.89 -12.79
C SER A 145 -22.29 9.78 -12.89
N ALA A 146 -21.70 8.83 -12.17
CA ALA A 146 -20.26 8.52 -12.23
C ALA A 146 -19.78 8.04 -13.61
N LEU A 147 -20.65 7.39 -14.40
CA LEU A 147 -20.30 6.88 -15.73
C LEU A 147 -20.21 7.98 -16.79
N ARG A 148 -20.88 9.12 -16.56
CA ARG A 148 -21.01 10.26 -17.47
C ARG A 148 -21.38 9.88 -18.91
N LEU A 149 -22.30 8.93 -19.04
CA LEU A 149 -22.84 8.50 -20.34
C LEU A 149 -23.81 9.55 -20.89
N PRO A 150 -23.78 9.83 -22.20
CA PRO A 150 -24.84 10.58 -22.85
C PRO A 150 -26.15 9.79 -22.84
N VAL A 151 -27.27 10.50 -22.76
CA VAL A 151 -28.61 9.93 -22.54
C VAL A 151 -29.48 10.08 -23.77
N VAL A 152 -30.22 9.02 -24.08
CA VAL A 152 -31.43 9.07 -24.90
C VAL A 152 -32.62 8.91 -23.96
N LEU A 153 -33.51 9.90 -23.93
CA LEU A 153 -34.67 9.90 -23.06
C LEU A 153 -35.90 9.42 -23.82
N VAL A 154 -36.58 8.40 -23.29
CA VAL A 154 -37.87 7.94 -23.81
C VAL A 154 -38.99 8.71 -23.11
N GLY A 155 -39.61 9.62 -23.87
CA GLY A 155 -40.74 10.44 -23.42
C GLY A 155 -42.05 9.65 -23.36
N ASP A 156 -43.04 10.23 -22.69
CA ASP A 156 -44.36 9.64 -22.53
C ASP A 156 -45.36 10.24 -23.54
N ALA A 157 -45.97 9.38 -24.35
CA ALA A 157 -46.96 9.75 -25.37
C ALA A 157 -48.40 9.81 -24.82
N LYS A 158 -48.62 9.41 -23.56
CA LYS A 158 -49.94 9.41 -22.91
C LYS A 158 -50.31 10.80 -22.39
N LEU A 159 -51.56 10.97 -21.94
CA LEU A 159 -52.01 12.20 -21.27
C LEU A 159 -51.13 12.50 -20.04
N GLY A 160 -50.69 13.76 -19.91
CA GLY A 160 -49.74 14.18 -18.87
C GLY A 160 -48.27 13.93 -19.23
N GLY A 161 -47.99 13.23 -20.34
CA GLY A 161 -46.66 12.84 -20.76
C GLY A 161 -45.71 13.98 -21.11
N ILE A 162 -46.23 15.14 -21.55
CA ILE A 162 -45.44 16.37 -21.75
C ILE A 162 -44.72 16.76 -20.45
N SER A 163 -45.48 16.89 -19.35
CA SER A 163 -44.93 17.30 -18.05
C SER A 163 -43.95 16.27 -17.50
N LEU A 164 -44.28 14.98 -17.60
CA LEU A 164 -43.40 13.89 -17.14
C LEU A 164 -42.07 13.87 -17.91
N THR A 165 -42.12 14.09 -19.23
CA THR A 165 -40.93 14.11 -20.07
C THR A 165 -40.03 15.30 -19.74
N ILE A 166 -40.60 16.50 -19.56
CA ILE A 166 -39.84 17.69 -19.17
C ILE A 166 -39.21 17.52 -17.78
N ALA A 167 -39.97 17.05 -16.78
CA ALA A 167 -39.47 16.83 -15.43
C ALA A 167 -38.33 15.78 -15.40
N ALA A 168 -38.46 14.70 -16.17
CA ALA A 168 -37.41 13.70 -16.32
C ALA A 168 -36.14 14.28 -16.97
N PHE A 169 -36.30 15.13 -18.01
CA PHE A 169 -35.19 15.83 -18.65
C PHE A 169 -34.46 16.77 -17.69
N GLU A 170 -35.20 17.59 -16.93
CA GLU A 170 -34.63 18.54 -15.96
C GLU A 170 -33.89 17.81 -14.84
N ALA A 171 -34.46 16.70 -14.34
CA ALA A 171 -33.84 15.87 -13.31
C ALA A 171 -32.48 15.29 -13.75
N LEU A 172 -32.35 14.89 -15.02
CA LEU A 172 -31.10 14.43 -15.62
C LEU A 172 -30.11 15.60 -15.80
N ARG A 173 -30.57 16.74 -16.32
CA ARG A 173 -29.72 17.93 -16.52
C ARG A 173 -29.15 18.47 -15.21
N LEU A 174 -29.95 18.51 -14.14
CA LEU A 174 -29.50 18.91 -12.80
C LEU A 174 -28.41 18.00 -12.22
N ARG A 175 -28.26 16.77 -12.73
CA ARG A 175 -27.21 15.82 -12.34
C ARG A 175 -26.02 15.80 -13.29
N GLY A 176 -25.99 16.71 -14.26
CA GLY A 176 -24.89 16.87 -15.21
C GLY A 176 -24.94 15.90 -16.40
N TYR A 177 -26.06 15.25 -16.68
CA TYR A 177 -26.20 14.44 -17.89
C TYR A 177 -26.39 15.29 -19.16
N ASP A 178 -25.89 14.78 -20.29
CA ASP A 178 -26.25 15.29 -21.61
C ASP A 178 -27.35 14.42 -22.21
N VAL A 179 -28.54 14.99 -22.36
CA VAL A 179 -29.62 14.36 -23.11
C VAL A 179 -29.47 14.76 -24.58
N GLU A 180 -29.10 13.79 -25.42
CA GLU A 180 -28.74 14.01 -26.82
C GLU A 180 -29.94 13.84 -27.77
N SER A 181 -30.98 13.11 -27.35
CA SER A 181 -32.21 12.91 -28.12
C SER A 181 -33.35 12.49 -27.21
N ILE A 182 -34.58 12.86 -27.60
CA ILE A 182 -35.82 12.40 -26.96
C ILE A 182 -36.59 11.55 -27.98
N LEU A 183 -36.88 10.30 -27.61
CA LEU A 183 -37.67 9.38 -28.41
C LEU A 183 -39.03 9.19 -27.79
N MET A 184 -40.07 9.11 -28.61
CA MET A 184 -41.41 8.77 -28.13
C MET A 184 -42.26 8.17 -29.25
N PHE A 185 -43.37 7.54 -28.88
CA PHE A 185 -44.34 7.09 -29.88
C PHE A 185 -45.23 8.24 -30.36
N GLU A 186 -45.59 8.18 -31.62
CA GLU A 186 -46.66 8.99 -32.20
C GLU A 186 -47.99 8.62 -31.54
N ASN A 187 -48.75 9.65 -31.24
CA ASN A 187 -50.10 9.53 -30.71
C ASN A 187 -50.90 10.70 -31.28
N ASP A 188 -51.76 10.39 -32.24
CA ASP A 188 -52.56 11.38 -32.96
C ASP A 188 -53.65 12.02 -32.09
N VAL A 189 -53.94 11.45 -30.92
CA VAL A 189 -54.94 11.99 -29.98
C VAL A 189 -54.34 13.06 -29.09
N HIS A 190 -53.11 12.85 -28.59
CA HIS A 190 -52.48 13.76 -27.63
C HIS A 190 -51.45 14.69 -28.26
N GLU A 191 -50.85 14.29 -29.37
CA GLU A 191 -49.88 15.10 -30.12
C GLU A 191 -48.71 15.64 -29.27
N ASN A 192 -48.38 14.99 -28.15
CA ASN A 192 -47.31 15.41 -27.22
C ASN A 192 -45.99 15.68 -27.97
N HIS A 193 -45.70 14.85 -28.97
CA HIS A 193 -44.49 14.93 -29.78
C HIS A 193 -44.41 16.21 -30.63
N VAL A 194 -45.53 16.81 -31.02
CA VAL A 194 -45.57 18.09 -31.75
C VAL A 194 -45.11 19.20 -30.83
N TYR A 195 -45.75 19.33 -29.65
CA TYR A 195 -45.41 20.33 -28.66
C TYR A 195 -43.96 20.19 -28.17
N LEU A 196 -43.55 18.97 -27.82
CA LEU A 196 -42.20 18.73 -27.31
C LEU A 196 -41.12 19.05 -28.35
N ARG A 197 -41.39 18.79 -29.64
CA ARG A 197 -40.45 19.12 -30.73
C ARG A 197 -40.21 20.62 -30.85
N GLU A 198 -41.25 21.42 -30.74
CA GLU A 198 -41.12 22.89 -30.69
C GLU A 198 -40.40 23.32 -29.41
N TYR A 199 -40.85 22.83 -28.25
CA TYR A 199 -40.29 23.18 -26.94
C TYR A 199 -38.78 22.93 -26.83
N PHE A 200 -38.31 21.75 -27.24
CA PHE A 200 -36.89 21.39 -27.23
C PHE A 200 -36.12 21.86 -28.48
N GLY A 201 -36.81 22.21 -29.56
CA GLY A 201 -36.20 22.80 -30.75
C GLY A 201 -35.78 24.26 -30.53
N GLU A 202 -36.63 25.04 -29.85
CA GLU A 202 -36.35 26.44 -29.54
C GLU A 202 -35.44 26.62 -28.31
N ARG A 203 -35.46 25.65 -27.39
CA ARG A 203 -34.74 25.70 -26.11
C ARG A 203 -33.63 24.66 -26.04
N PHE A 204 -32.77 24.74 -25.03
CA PHE A 204 -31.79 23.70 -24.69
C PHE A 204 -30.85 23.25 -25.83
N GLY A 205 -30.58 24.11 -26.80
CA GLY A 205 -29.67 23.81 -27.91
C GLY A 205 -30.26 22.94 -29.01
N GLY A 206 -31.60 22.85 -29.13
CA GLY A 206 -32.26 22.17 -30.23
C GLY A 206 -32.23 20.64 -30.10
N VAL A 207 -32.44 20.10 -28.88
CA VAL A 207 -32.45 18.65 -28.64
C VAL A 207 -33.55 18.01 -29.51
N PRO A 208 -33.22 17.06 -30.40
CA PRO A 208 -34.20 16.50 -31.32
C PRO A 208 -35.24 15.64 -30.58
N VAL A 209 -36.51 15.88 -30.89
CA VAL A 209 -37.63 15.02 -30.49
C VAL A 209 -38.09 14.21 -31.69
N VAL A 210 -37.83 12.90 -31.65
CA VAL A 210 -38.17 11.97 -32.71
C VAL A 210 -39.37 11.14 -32.28
N ALA A 211 -40.45 11.29 -33.04
CA ALA A 211 -41.67 10.52 -32.90
C ALA A 211 -41.60 9.32 -33.85
N LEU A 212 -41.97 8.14 -33.36
CA LEU A 212 -41.99 6.89 -34.15
C LEU A 212 -43.38 6.26 -34.06
N ALA A 213 -43.82 5.58 -35.10
CA ALA A 213 -45.12 4.90 -35.10
C ALA A 213 -45.30 4.02 -33.85
N ALA A 214 -46.49 4.02 -33.26
CA ALA A 214 -46.78 3.19 -32.09
C ALA A 214 -46.73 1.69 -32.43
N PRO A 215 -46.31 0.82 -31.48
CA PRO A 215 -46.33 -0.63 -31.68
C PRO A 215 -47.78 -1.14 -31.81
N PRO A 216 -48.00 -2.26 -32.53
CA PRO A 216 -49.32 -2.87 -32.62
C PRO A 216 -49.82 -3.40 -31.27
N GLU A 217 -51.15 -3.49 -31.10
CA GLU A 217 -51.74 -4.12 -29.90
C GLU A 217 -51.32 -5.58 -29.76
N ARG A 218 -51.02 -5.97 -28.51
CA ARG A 218 -50.57 -7.32 -28.15
C ARG A 218 -51.62 -8.38 -28.54
N ALA A 219 -51.22 -9.34 -29.37
CA ALA A 219 -52.08 -10.45 -29.76
C ALA A 219 -52.16 -11.50 -28.63
N ARG A 220 -53.30 -12.21 -28.53
CA ARG A 220 -53.50 -13.27 -27.52
C ARG A 220 -52.63 -14.52 -27.76
N ASP A 221 -52.27 -14.78 -29.01
CA ASP A 221 -51.38 -15.86 -29.39
C ASP A 221 -49.94 -15.34 -29.52
N GLN A 222 -49.01 -15.97 -28.80
CA GLN A 222 -47.61 -15.53 -28.71
C GLN A 222 -46.90 -15.53 -30.07
N ARG A 223 -47.11 -16.55 -30.90
CA ARG A 223 -46.48 -16.63 -32.23
C ARG A 223 -47.03 -15.58 -33.19
N ALA A 224 -48.34 -15.33 -33.15
CA ALA A 224 -48.96 -14.27 -33.92
C ALA A 224 -48.46 -12.87 -33.47
N ASP A 225 -48.28 -12.67 -32.17
CA ASP A 225 -47.73 -11.44 -31.59
C ASP A 225 -46.29 -11.19 -32.04
N GLU A 226 -45.42 -12.21 -31.91
CA GLU A 226 -44.03 -12.15 -32.37
C GLU A 226 -43.94 -11.78 -33.86
N LYS A 227 -44.80 -12.37 -34.70
CA LYS A 227 -44.84 -12.05 -36.14
C LYS A 227 -45.28 -10.61 -36.41
N ARG A 228 -46.26 -10.09 -35.66
CA ARG A 228 -46.70 -8.68 -35.78
C ARG A 228 -45.59 -7.73 -35.37
N MET A 229 -44.94 -7.98 -34.23
CA MET A 229 -43.82 -7.17 -33.75
C MET A 229 -42.63 -7.21 -34.70
N MET A 230 -42.29 -8.38 -35.27
CA MET A 230 -41.24 -8.48 -36.30
C MET A 230 -41.54 -7.64 -37.54
N SER A 231 -42.79 -7.65 -38.01
CA SER A 231 -43.21 -6.81 -39.14
C SER A 231 -43.14 -5.33 -38.79
N TYR A 232 -43.55 -4.95 -37.58
CA TYR A 232 -43.44 -3.58 -37.10
C TYR A 232 -41.97 -3.11 -37.07
N TYR A 233 -41.05 -3.89 -36.48
CA TYR A 233 -39.63 -3.54 -36.43
C TYR A 233 -38.99 -3.42 -37.81
N ALA A 234 -39.40 -4.26 -38.78
CA ALA A 234 -38.91 -4.18 -40.14
C ALA A 234 -39.35 -2.90 -40.88
N GLN A 235 -40.49 -2.31 -40.51
CA GLN A 235 -40.99 -1.06 -41.09
C GLN A 235 -40.47 0.17 -40.36
N ALA A 236 -40.44 0.13 -39.02
CA ALA A 236 -40.10 1.26 -38.17
C ALA A 236 -38.58 1.50 -38.00
N SER A 237 -37.71 0.51 -38.31
CA SER A 237 -36.25 0.66 -38.15
C SER A 237 -35.67 1.81 -38.97
N ALA A 238 -36.27 2.13 -40.13
CA ALA A 238 -35.84 3.24 -40.98
C ALA A 238 -35.85 4.59 -40.21
N GLY A 239 -36.83 4.82 -39.34
CA GLY A 239 -36.95 6.03 -38.52
C GLY A 239 -35.83 6.17 -37.47
N GLY A 240 -35.24 5.06 -37.04
CA GLY A 240 -34.13 5.05 -36.08
C GLY A 240 -32.78 5.47 -36.68
N THR A 241 -32.60 5.38 -38.00
CA THR A 241 -31.32 5.67 -38.66
C THR A 241 -30.88 7.13 -38.54
N GLY A 242 -31.84 8.07 -38.58
CA GLY A 242 -31.58 9.51 -38.40
C GLY A 242 -31.07 9.82 -36.99
N VAL A 243 -31.70 9.21 -35.98
CA VAL A 243 -31.27 9.30 -34.58
C VAL A 243 -29.83 8.83 -34.44
N LEU A 244 -29.50 7.66 -34.98
CA LEU A 244 -28.15 7.09 -34.87
C LEU A 244 -27.08 7.95 -35.55
N LYS A 245 -27.38 8.57 -36.70
CA LYS A 245 -26.43 9.52 -37.34
C LYS A 245 -26.16 10.73 -36.45
N HIS A 246 -27.19 11.29 -35.83
CA HIS A 246 -27.06 12.39 -34.87
C HIS A 246 -26.21 11.97 -33.66
N LEU A 247 -26.53 10.82 -33.05
CA LEU A 247 -25.76 10.28 -31.92
C LEU A 247 -24.29 9.99 -32.31
N ALA A 248 -24.01 9.47 -33.51
CA ALA A 248 -22.64 9.27 -33.96
C ALA A 248 -21.87 10.60 -34.10
N ALA A 249 -22.52 11.64 -34.65
CA ALA A 249 -21.92 12.96 -34.79
C ALA A 249 -21.59 13.60 -33.43
N ARG A 250 -22.53 13.53 -32.47
CA ARG A 250 -22.34 14.06 -31.11
C ARG A 250 -21.22 13.37 -30.35
N HIS A 251 -21.11 12.05 -30.50
CA HIS A 251 -19.98 11.30 -29.94
C HIS A 251 -18.64 11.77 -30.51
N ALA A 252 -18.54 11.92 -31.83
CA ALA A 252 -17.32 12.42 -32.48
C ALA A 252 -16.98 13.86 -32.08
N GLU A 253 -17.99 14.72 -31.95
CA GLU A 253 -17.83 16.11 -31.49
C GLU A 253 -17.31 16.18 -30.05
N ARG A 254 -17.85 15.37 -29.13
CA ARG A 254 -17.38 15.29 -27.73
C ARG A 254 -15.90 14.91 -27.67
N ILE A 255 -15.50 13.88 -28.40
CA ILE A 255 -14.09 13.44 -28.46
C ILE A 255 -13.20 14.54 -29.01
N LYS A 256 -13.58 15.12 -30.16
CA LYS A 256 -12.82 16.21 -30.79
C LYS A 256 -12.67 17.40 -29.85
N ARG A 257 -13.73 17.78 -29.16
CA ARG A 257 -13.71 18.89 -28.19
C ARG A 257 -12.72 18.58 -27.07
N LEU A 258 -12.84 17.44 -26.40
CA LEU A 258 -11.97 17.03 -25.30
C LEU A 258 -10.48 17.03 -25.71
N GLN A 259 -10.15 16.44 -26.86
CA GLN A 259 -8.77 16.37 -27.36
C GLN A 259 -8.19 17.76 -27.69
N SER A 260 -9.03 18.71 -28.10
CA SER A 260 -8.58 20.09 -28.41
C SER A 260 -8.45 21.00 -27.20
N MET A 261 -9.05 20.66 -26.04
CA MET A 261 -9.20 21.57 -24.90
C MET A 261 -7.88 22.13 -24.39
N SER A 262 -6.85 21.29 -24.23
CA SER A 262 -5.56 21.73 -23.70
C SER A 262 -4.85 22.71 -24.64
N THR A 263 -4.89 22.44 -25.94
CA THR A 263 -4.27 23.29 -26.97
C THR A 263 -4.97 24.63 -27.08
N GLU A 264 -6.30 24.64 -27.08
CA GLU A 264 -7.07 25.88 -27.15
C GLU A 264 -6.97 26.69 -25.85
N ALA A 265 -6.94 26.01 -24.70
CA ALA A 265 -6.74 26.66 -23.40
C ALA A 265 -5.37 27.33 -23.30
N HIS A 266 -4.30 26.69 -23.80
CA HIS A 266 -2.97 27.28 -23.86
C HIS A 266 -2.94 28.60 -24.66
N LYS A 267 -3.77 28.72 -25.71
CA LYS A 267 -3.85 29.93 -26.54
C LYS A 267 -4.72 31.04 -25.92
N THR A 268 -5.69 30.69 -25.10
CA THR A 268 -6.80 31.59 -24.74
C THR A 268 -6.88 31.93 -23.25
N ILE A 269 -6.39 31.07 -22.36
CA ILE A 269 -6.55 31.21 -20.91
C ILE A 269 -5.27 31.72 -20.25
N TRP A 270 -5.39 32.75 -19.42
CA TRP A 270 -4.33 33.18 -18.52
C TRP A 270 -4.50 32.55 -17.14
N TYR A 271 -3.69 31.55 -16.83
CA TYR A 271 -3.77 30.83 -15.56
C TYR A 271 -3.18 31.59 -14.35
N PRO A 272 -3.85 31.58 -13.18
CA PRO A 272 -3.32 32.15 -11.95
C PRO A 272 -2.15 31.30 -11.41
N PHE A 273 -1.18 31.94 -10.73
CA PHE A 273 0.00 31.31 -10.14
C PHE A 273 0.75 30.35 -11.07
N THR A 274 0.76 30.64 -12.37
CA THR A 274 1.38 29.78 -13.39
C THR A 274 2.25 30.63 -14.31
N GLN A 275 3.51 30.23 -14.48
CA GLN A 275 4.41 30.85 -15.46
C GLN A 275 4.02 30.36 -16.86
N GLN A 276 3.38 31.22 -17.65
CA GLN A 276 2.81 30.88 -18.95
C GLN A 276 3.87 30.39 -19.94
N THR A 277 5.11 30.91 -19.87
CA THR A 277 6.20 30.49 -20.77
C THR A 277 6.71 29.08 -20.51
N LEU A 278 6.42 28.52 -19.34
CA LEU A 278 6.78 27.14 -18.96
C LEU A 278 5.59 26.18 -19.12
N LEU A 279 4.41 26.71 -19.41
CA LEU A 279 3.22 25.90 -19.65
C LEU A 279 3.24 25.41 -21.10
N SER A 280 2.87 24.16 -21.31
CA SER A 280 2.69 23.58 -22.64
C SER A 280 1.34 22.87 -22.69
N PRO A 281 0.75 22.67 -23.89
CA PRO A 281 -0.51 21.94 -24.02
C PRO A 281 -0.48 20.56 -23.37
N GLU A 282 0.65 19.86 -23.37
CA GLU A 282 0.82 18.53 -22.78
C GLU A 282 0.74 18.55 -21.24
N ASN A 283 1.08 19.69 -20.64
CA ASN A 283 1.05 19.89 -19.19
C ASN A 283 -0.33 20.34 -18.67
N ILE A 284 -1.24 20.75 -19.56
CA ILE A 284 -2.61 21.14 -19.22
C ILE A 284 -3.49 19.90 -19.19
N THR A 285 -4.02 19.58 -18.02
CA THR A 285 -4.97 18.47 -17.85
C THR A 285 -6.37 18.90 -18.30
N ALA A 286 -6.91 18.23 -19.32
CA ALA A 286 -8.31 18.38 -19.70
C ALA A 286 -9.20 17.54 -18.75
N ILE A 287 -10.11 18.20 -18.05
CA ILE A 287 -11.08 17.59 -17.13
C ILE A 287 -12.45 17.62 -17.82
N ASP A 288 -13.07 16.45 -18.03
CA ASP A 288 -14.42 16.32 -18.60
C ASP A 288 -15.51 16.55 -17.54
N SER A 289 -15.33 15.94 -16.37
CA SER A 289 -16.30 15.96 -15.27
C SER A 289 -15.64 15.57 -13.95
N ALA A 290 -16.41 15.62 -12.85
CA ALA A 290 -15.94 15.24 -11.52
C ALA A 290 -17.11 14.66 -10.69
N LYS A 291 -16.83 13.62 -9.90
CA LYS A 291 -17.81 12.98 -9.00
C LYS A 291 -17.10 12.40 -7.78
N GLY A 292 -17.65 12.63 -6.58
CA GLY A 292 -17.02 12.18 -5.35
C GLY A 292 -15.64 12.79 -5.20
N ASN A 293 -14.61 11.99 -4.92
CA ASN A 293 -13.24 12.52 -4.77
C ASN A 293 -12.42 12.57 -6.08
N PHE A 294 -13.04 12.27 -7.23
CA PHE A 294 -12.34 12.04 -8.49
C PHE A 294 -12.79 12.97 -9.61
N PHE A 295 -11.81 13.52 -10.33
CA PHE A 295 -11.98 14.05 -11.68
C PHE A 295 -12.02 12.91 -12.70
N GLN A 296 -12.54 13.22 -13.88
CA GLN A 296 -12.48 12.40 -15.07
C GLN A 296 -11.60 13.13 -16.09
N THR A 297 -10.34 12.71 -16.21
CA THR A 297 -9.32 13.41 -16.99
C THR A 297 -9.03 12.70 -18.30
N LEU A 298 -8.72 13.48 -19.33
CA LEU A 298 -8.23 12.96 -20.59
C LEU A 298 -6.87 12.28 -20.38
N VAL A 299 -6.77 11.04 -20.84
CA VAL A 299 -5.52 10.29 -20.86
C VAL A 299 -4.52 10.98 -21.80
N PRO A 300 -3.30 11.32 -21.36
CA PRO A 300 -2.29 11.90 -22.23
C PRO A 300 -1.87 10.91 -23.33
N HIS A 301 -2.04 11.29 -24.60
CA HIS A 301 -1.46 10.56 -25.74
C HIS A 301 -0.08 11.15 -26.09
N PRO A 302 0.91 10.32 -26.42
CA PRO A 302 2.18 10.83 -26.95
C PRO A 302 1.91 11.55 -28.28
N PRO A 303 2.54 12.72 -28.53
CA PRO A 303 2.36 13.43 -29.79
C PRO A 303 2.88 12.57 -30.96
N PRO A 304 2.29 12.67 -32.16
CA PRO A 304 2.88 12.10 -33.36
C PRO A 304 4.24 12.77 -33.58
N ALA A 305 5.31 11.98 -33.65
CA ALA A 305 6.68 12.48 -33.73
C ALA A 305 6.87 13.41 -34.94
N SER A 306 6.89 14.71 -34.69
CA SER A 306 7.28 15.73 -35.68
C SER A 306 8.79 15.93 -35.64
N SER A 307 9.56 14.98 -36.19
CA SER A 307 10.97 15.15 -36.58
C SER A 307 11.40 13.96 -37.46
N PRO A 308 11.89 14.18 -38.69
CA PRO A 308 12.39 13.10 -39.54
C PRO A 308 13.83 12.76 -39.12
N VAL A 309 13.98 11.84 -38.16
CA VAL A 309 15.27 11.19 -37.90
C VAL A 309 15.08 9.69 -38.15
N PRO A 310 15.83 9.08 -39.09
CA PRO A 310 15.73 7.65 -39.33
C PRO A 310 16.52 6.92 -38.25
N SER A 311 15.89 6.56 -37.15
CA SER A 311 16.40 5.53 -36.24
C SER A 311 15.58 4.25 -36.41
N THR A 312 16.26 3.24 -36.93
CA THR A 312 15.79 1.86 -37.06
C THR A 312 15.43 1.27 -35.69
N SER A 313 14.28 0.60 -35.63
CA SER A 313 13.76 -0.28 -34.56
C SER A 313 13.02 0.33 -33.35
N ALA A 314 12.13 1.29 -33.56
CA ALA A 314 10.96 1.45 -32.68
C ALA A 314 9.78 0.70 -33.32
N ALA A 315 9.25 -0.30 -32.62
CA ALA A 315 8.03 -0.99 -33.02
C ALA A 315 6.89 0.04 -33.14
N ALA A 316 6.38 0.24 -34.35
CA ALA A 316 5.16 1.01 -34.56
C ALA A 316 4.04 0.32 -33.77
N GLN A 317 3.44 1.03 -32.82
CA GLN A 317 2.19 0.59 -32.20
C GLN A 317 1.13 0.47 -33.29
N ASP A 318 0.48 -0.68 -33.37
CA ASP A 318 -0.56 -0.92 -34.37
C ASP A 318 -1.69 0.11 -34.19
N PRO A 319 -2.19 0.76 -35.25
CA PRO A 319 -3.29 1.74 -35.17
C PRO A 319 -4.60 1.17 -34.60
N VAL A 320 -4.69 -0.16 -34.45
CA VAL A 320 -5.82 -0.87 -33.84
C VAL A 320 -5.80 -0.78 -32.30
N GLU A 321 -4.64 -0.73 -31.65
CA GLU A 321 -4.53 -0.62 -30.17
C GLU A 321 -4.93 0.77 -29.65
N ALA A 322 -4.65 1.84 -30.42
CA ALA A 322 -5.02 3.20 -30.01
C ALA A 322 -6.54 3.45 -30.04
N ALA A 323 -7.29 2.68 -30.83
CA ALA A 323 -8.74 2.83 -30.96
C ALA A 323 -9.54 2.13 -29.86
N THR A 324 -8.95 1.18 -29.13
CA THR A 324 -9.62 0.32 -28.15
C THR A 324 -9.38 0.72 -26.69
N ALA A 325 -8.47 1.65 -26.43
CA ALA A 325 -8.19 2.18 -25.08
C ALA A 325 -9.21 3.25 -24.64
N PRO A 326 -9.55 3.33 -23.33
CA PRO A 326 -10.41 4.39 -22.80
C PRO A 326 -9.73 5.75 -22.91
N LEU A 327 -10.49 6.78 -23.33
CA LEU A 327 -9.97 8.17 -23.43
C LEU A 327 -9.93 8.87 -22.08
N LEU A 328 -10.76 8.47 -21.12
CA LEU A 328 -10.87 9.08 -19.80
C LEU A 328 -10.39 8.13 -18.72
N GLN A 329 -9.75 8.69 -17.70
CA GLN A 329 -9.34 8.00 -16.48
C GLN A 329 -9.81 8.76 -15.24
N PRO A 330 -10.16 8.07 -14.13
CA PRO A 330 -10.34 8.71 -12.85
C PRO A 330 -9.02 9.31 -12.33
N SER A 331 -9.11 10.49 -11.74
CA SER A 331 -7.99 11.20 -11.12
C SER A 331 -8.39 11.72 -9.75
N PHE A 332 -7.80 11.20 -8.68
CA PHE A 332 -8.09 11.68 -7.32
C PHE A 332 -7.69 13.15 -7.18
N ASP A 333 -8.58 14.00 -6.68
CA ASP A 333 -8.30 15.40 -6.41
C ASP A 333 -7.55 15.55 -5.08
N GLY A 334 -6.26 15.22 -5.08
CA GLY A 334 -5.39 15.35 -3.91
C GLY A 334 -5.18 16.80 -3.46
N SER A 335 -5.50 17.78 -4.31
CA SER A 335 -5.44 19.20 -3.94
C SER A 335 -6.73 19.74 -3.33
N ALA A 336 -7.79 18.92 -3.29
CA ALA A 336 -9.16 19.33 -2.96
C ALA A 336 -9.59 20.61 -3.70
N SER A 337 -9.22 20.72 -4.98
CA SER A 337 -9.45 21.87 -5.86
C SER A 337 -9.15 23.19 -5.15
N TRP A 338 -7.89 23.33 -4.71
CA TRP A 338 -7.43 24.48 -3.92
C TRP A 338 -8.05 24.55 -2.53
N TRP A 339 -8.13 23.38 -1.87
CA TRP A 339 -8.61 23.18 -0.50
C TRP A 339 -10.09 23.54 -0.29
N THR A 340 -10.86 23.70 -1.38
CA THR A 340 -12.30 24.04 -1.37
C THR A 340 -13.20 22.82 -1.21
N GLN A 341 -12.77 21.65 -1.69
CA GLN A 341 -13.58 20.45 -1.69
C GLN A 341 -13.64 19.81 -0.31
N GLY A 342 -14.86 19.66 0.23
CA GLY A 342 -15.11 19.07 1.55
C GLY A 342 -16.17 17.96 1.55
N LEU A 343 -17.04 17.90 0.54
CA LEU A 343 -18.13 16.92 0.45
C LEU A 343 -18.06 16.07 -0.84
N GLY A 344 -16.97 16.20 -1.59
CA GLY A 344 -16.81 15.61 -2.92
C GLY A 344 -17.53 16.40 -4.03
N HIS A 345 -17.11 16.14 -5.26
CA HIS A 345 -17.60 16.74 -6.48
C HIS A 345 -18.99 16.19 -6.87
N GLY A 346 -19.81 17.04 -7.49
CA GLY A 346 -21.09 16.63 -8.08
C GLY A 346 -22.11 16.11 -7.06
N ALA A 347 -22.13 16.68 -5.86
CA ALA A 347 -23.12 16.38 -4.82
C ALA A 347 -24.53 16.85 -5.24
N PRO A 348 -25.52 15.94 -5.39
CA PRO A 348 -26.86 16.31 -5.85
C PRO A 348 -27.57 17.30 -4.91
N SER A 349 -27.38 17.15 -3.60
CA SER A 349 -27.99 18.04 -2.59
C SER A 349 -27.54 19.50 -2.74
N LEU A 350 -26.23 19.74 -2.89
CA LEU A 350 -25.70 21.09 -3.11
C LEU A 350 -26.17 21.68 -4.45
N THR A 351 -26.25 20.85 -5.48
CA THR A 351 -26.70 21.29 -6.82
C THR A 351 -28.19 21.68 -6.79
N LEU A 352 -29.02 20.89 -6.11
CA LEU A 352 -30.44 21.20 -5.92
C LEU A 352 -30.63 22.45 -5.05
N ALA A 353 -29.82 22.63 -4.00
CA ALA A 353 -29.83 23.83 -3.17
C ALA A 353 -29.50 25.09 -4.00
N ALA A 354 -28.48 25.01 -4.86
CA ALA A 354 -28.11 26.09 -5.77
C ALA A 354 -29.23 26.40 -6.78
N ALA A 355 -29.77 25.37 -7.44
CA ALA A 355 -30.85 25.51 -8.43
C ALA A 355 -32.13 26.11 -7.81
N TYR A 356 -32.50 25.65 -6.61
CA TYR A 356 -33.63 26.17 -5.85
C TYR A 356 -33.46 27.67 -5.53
N ALA A 357 -32.30 28.06 -4.99
CA ALA A 357 -32.03 29.46 -4.66
C ALA A 357 -31.97 30.34 -5.92
N ALA A 358 -31.37 29.84 -7.01
CA ALA A 358 -31.31 30.55 -8.27
C ALA A 358 -32.71 30.79 -8.85
N GLY A 359 -33.59 29.77 -8.83
CA GLY A 359 -34.96 29.91 -9.29
C GLY A 359 -35.83 30.80 -8.39
N ARG A 360 -35.60 30.77 -7.07
CA ARG A 360 -36.37 31.57 -6.10
C ARG A 360 -35.95 33.04 -6.06
N TYR A 361 -34.65 33.33 -6.16
CA TYR A 361 -34.12 34.67 -5.89
C TYR A 361 -33.30 35.26 -7.05
N GLY A 362 -32.61 34.42 -7.84
CA GLY A 362 -31.49 34.90 -8.63
C GLY A 362 -30.46 35.62 -7.76
N HIS A 363 -30.24 36.90 -8.02
CA HIS A 363 -29.52 37.80 -7.13
C HIS A 363 -30.41 38.97 -6.72
N VAL A 364 -30.40 39.32 -5.43
CA VAL A 364 -31.14 40.43 -4.84
C VAL A 364 -30.21 41.27 -3.96
N MET A 365 -30.51 42.57 -3.85
CA MET A 365 -29.73 43.50 -3.02
C MET A 365 -29.77 43.09 -1.54
N PHE A 366 -28.61 43.13 -0.86
CA PHE A 366 -28.51 42.78 0.56
C PHE A 366 -28.42 43.97 1.51
N ALA A 367 -27.85 45.12 1.11
CA ALA A 367 -27.73 46.25 2.02
C ALA A 367 -29.12 46.72 2.49
N GLU A 368 -29.31 46.80 3.81
CA GLU A 368 -30.59 47.12 4.47
C GLU A 368 -31.74 46.14 4.15
N ALA A 369 -31.41 44.96 3.61
CA ALA A 369 -32.36 43.91 3.28
C ALA A 369 -31.93 42.57 3.91
N VAL A 370 -32.85 41.60 3.90
CA VAL A 370 -32.58 40.25 4.40
C VAL A 370 -33.32 39.23 3.54
N HIS A 371 -32.71 38.06 3.39
CA HIS A 371 -33.35 36.90 2.77
C HIS A 371 -32.98 35.63 3.53
N GLU A 372 -33.87 34.65 3.49
CA GLU A 372 -33.81 33.42 4.28
C GLU A 372 -32.43 32.73 4.24
N PRO A 373 -31.79 32.52 3.07
CA PRO A 373 -30.51 31.80 3.04
C PRO A 373 -29.38 32.53 3.78
N ALA A 374 -29.35 33.86 3.77
CA ALA A 374 -28.30 34.61 4.46
C ALA A 374 -28.51 34.54 5.96
N LEU A 375 -29.73 34.82 6.44
CA LEU A 375 -30.04 34.75 7.87
C LEU A 375 -29.79 33.35 8.44
N GLY A 376 -30.30 32.31 7.78
CA GLY A 376 -30.06 30.92 8.21
C GLY A 376 -28.58 30.53 8.21
N LEU A 377 -27.78 31.08 7.28
CA LEU A 377 -26.33 30.89 7.30
C LEU A 377 -25.66 31.59 8.49
N ALA A 378 -26.06 32.81 8.81
CA ALA A 378 -25.53 33.53 9.97
C ALA A 378 -25.82 32.77 11.27
N GLU A 379 -27.07 32.32 11.45
CA GLU A 379 -27.49 31.54 12.61
C GLU A 379 -26.73 30.21 12.72
N ALA A 380 -26.53 29.50 11.60
CA ALA A 380 -25.80 28.24 11.58
C ALA A 380 -24.32 28.41 11.96
N LEU A 381 -23.66 29.45 11.43
CA LEU A 381 -22.25 29.75 11.74
C LEU A 381 -22.09 30.18 13.20
N LEU A 382 -22.88 31.15 13.67
CA LEU A 382 -22.83 31.62 15.05
C LEU A 382 -23.15 30.48 16.03
N GLY A 383 -24.20 29.69 15.77
CA GLY A 383 -24.54 28.52 16.57
C GLY A 383 -23.45 27.46 16.59
N GLY A 384 -22.73 27.26 15.47
CA GLY A 384 -21.56 26.39 15.40
C GLY A 384 -20.39 26.89 16.26
N MET A 385 -20.06 28.19 16.17
CA MET A 385 -19.03 28.81 17.00
C MET A 385 -19.36 28.77 18.49
N HIS A 386 -20.63 28.98 18.85
CA HIS A 386 -21.10 28.91 20.24
C HIS A 386 -21.01 27.49 20.80
N ARG A 387 -21.37 26.46 20.03
CA ARG A 387 -21.18 25.06 20.44
C ARG A 387 -19.71 24.69 20.64
N ALA A 388 -18.82 25.32 19.89
CA ALA A 388 -17.37 25.17 20.05
C ALA A 388 -16.77 26.03 21.18
N GLY A 389 -17.60 26.74 21.96
CA GLY A 389 -17.19 27.53 23.12
C GLY A 389 -16.91 29.01 22.86
N ASN A 390 -17.03 29.51 21.62
CA ASN A 390 -16.84 30.93 21.31
C ASN A 390 -18.15 31.72 21.32
N HIS A 391 -18.64 32.08 22.51
CA HIS A 391 -19.86 32.89 22.64
C HIS A 391 -19.68 34.38 22.32
N ARG A 392 -18.45 34.84 22.04
CA ARG A 392 -18.16 36.26 21.81
C ARG A 392 -18.62 36.73 20.43
N LEU A 393 -18.64 35.84 19.44
CA LEU A 393 -19.04 36.16 18.08
C LEU A 393 -20.57 36.29 18.00
N THR A 394 -21.05 37.43 17.50
CA THR A 394 -22.48 37.78 17.46
C THR A 394 -22.93 38.37 16.12
N ARG A 395 -21.98 38.79 15.26
CA ARG A 395 -22.25 39.43 13.97
C ARG A 395 -21.58 38.68 12.83
N VAL A 396 -22.20 38.72 11.65
CA VAL A 396 -21.70 38.11 10.41
C VAL A 396 -21.71 39.15 9.30
N PHE A 397 -20.57 39.31 8.63
CA PHE A 397 -20.43 40.10 7.42
C PHE A 397 -20.16 39.18 6.22
N TYR A 398 -20.72 39.50 5.05
CA TYR A 398 -20.57 38.67 3.84
C TYR A 398 -19.69 39.33 2.80
N SER A 399 -18.79 38.55 2.20
CA SER A 399 -17.93 38.95 1.09
C SER A 399 -17.77 37.80 0.09
N ASP A 400 -16.96 38.00 -0.95
CA ASP A 400 -16.95 37.08 -2.09
C ASP A 400 -15.96 35.91 -1.90
N ASN A 401 -14.81 36.17 -1.27
CA ASN A 401 -13.75 35.17 -1.08
C ASN A 401 -12.87 35.47 0.15
N GLY A 402 -11.97 34.54 0.48
CA GLY A 402 -11.10 34.64 1.66
C GLY A 402 -10.27 35.94 1.71
N SER A 403 -9.71 36.41 0.59
CA SER A 403 -8.92 37.65 0.57
C SER A 403 -9.76 38.87 0.95
N THR A 404 -10.97 38.96 0.38
CA THR A 404 -11.90 40.04 0.72
C THR A 404 -12.41 39.93 2.17
N GLY A 405 -12.60 38.71 2.68
CA GLY A 405 -12.96 38.48 4.08
C GLY A 405 -11.88 38.91 5.08
N VAL A 406 -10.60 38.67 4.76
CA VAL A 406 -9.47 39.16 5.54
C VAL A 406 -9.38 40.68 5.49
N GLU A 407 -9.57 41.32 4.32
CA GLU A 407 -9.59 42.79 4.26
C GLU A 407 -10.69 43.41 5.12
N VAL A 408 -11.87 42.79 5.13
CA VAL A 408 -12.96 43.17 6.04
C VAL A 408 -12.53 43.00 7.51
N ALA A 409 -11.94 41.86 7.86
CA ALA A 409 -11.47 41.58 9.21
C ALA A 409 -10.40 42.59 9.69
N LEU A 410 -9.48 42.98 8.81
CA LEU A 410 -8.47 43.99 9.09
C LEU A 410 -9.08 45.37 9.32
N LYS A 411 -10.02 45.80 8.47
CA LYS A 411 -10.75 47.06 8.68
C LYS A 411 -11.46 47.07 10.03
N MET A 412 -12.14 45.96 10.37
CA MET A 412 -12.82 45.76 11.65
C MET A 412 -11.85 45.89 12.83
N ALA A 413 -10.75 45.15 12.83
CA ALA A 413 -9.78 45.15 13.91
C ALA A 413 -9.06 46.50 14.08
N LEU A 414 -8.57 47.09 12.98
CA LEU A 414 -7.81 48.34 13.05
C LEU A 414 -8.67 49.52 13.52
N ARG A 415 -9.95 49.57 13.12
CA ARG A 415 -10.88 50.60 13.61
C ARG A 415 -11.16 50.42 15.10
N ALA A 416 -11.41 49.19 15.55
CA ALA A 416 -11.64 48.91 16.97
C ALA A 416 -10.42 49.28 17.83
N ALA A 417 -9.21 48.95 17.37
CA ALA A 417 -7.97 49.36 18.02
C ALA A 417 -7.77 50.89 18.02
N GLY A 418 -8.01 51.55 16.88
CA GLY A 418 -7.90 53.02 16.74
C GLY A 418 -8.82 53.78 17.68
N ARG A 419 -10.09 53.37 17.80
CA ARG A 419 -11.07 53.92 18.75
C ARG A 419 -10.65 53.69 20.21
N ARG A 420 -10.17 52.48 20.54
CA ARG A 420 -9.79 52.13 21.91
C ARG A 420 -8.55 52.88 22.40
N TYR A 421 -7.57 53.06 21.54
CA TYR A 421 -6.29 53.68 21.88
C TYR A 421 -6.20 55.16 21.48
N GLY A 422 -7.29 55.74 20.96
CA GLY A 422 -7.38 57.17 20.64
C GLY A 422 -6.54 57.61 19.44
N TRP A 423 -6.20 56.70 18.52
CA TRP A 423 -5.42 57.04 17.32
C TRP A 423 -6.21 57.90 16.33
N ASP A 424 -7.55 57.83 16.37
CA ASP A 424 -8.45 58.51 15.44
C ASP A 424 -8.63 60.02 15.75
N GLN A 425 -8.17 60.52 16.91
CA GLN A 425 -8.38 61.92 17.34
C GLN A 425 -7.33 62.94 16.83
N GLY A 426 -6.43 62.53 15.93
CA GLY A 426 -5.37 63.38 15.37
C GLY A 426 -5.72 64.18 14.11
N GLY A 427 -7.01 64.34 13.78
CA GLY A 427 -7.51 64.94 12.53
C GLY A 427 -7.47 66.46 12.46
N ASN A 428 -6.33 67.11 12.71
CA ASN A 428 -6.06 68.42 12.10
C ASN A 428 -5.20 68.16 10.85
N GLU A 429 -5.74 68.52 9.68
CA GLU A 429 -5.16 68.33 8.33
C GLU A 429 -3.77 68.98 8.10
N THR A 430 -3.10 69.50 9.15
CA THR A 430 -1.83 70.22 9.05
C THR A 430 -0.57 69.38 9.33
N ASP A 431 -0.68 68.15 9.86
CA ASP A 431 0.49 67.29 10.19
C ASP A 431 0.55 66.01 9.36
N ALA A 432 0.45 66.13 8.03
CA ALA A 432 0.54 65.02 7.07
C ALA A 432 1.93 64.35 6.95
N GLY A 433 2.81 64.49 7.94
CA GLY A 433 4.23 64.12 7.85
C GLY A 433 4.73 63.00 8.77
N THR A 434 3.99 62.62 9.83
CA THR A 434 4.61 61.82 10.92
C THR A 434 3.82 60.61 11.43
N ASP A 435 2.58 60.36 11.02
CA ASP A 435 1.79 59.26 11.60
C ASP A 435 1.91 57.96 10.79
N GLN A 436 2.73 57.02 11.28
CA GLN A 436 2.84 55.70 10.66
C GLN A 436 1.54 54.90 10.87
N PRO A 437 1.02 54.22 9.83
CA PRO A 437 -0.16 53.38 9.94
C PRO A 437 0.09 52.19 10.88
N ALA A 438 -0.97 51.74 11.57
CA ALA A 438 -0.90 50.57 12.44
C ALA A 438 -0.52 49.31 11.66
N ALA A 439 0.40 48.54 12.23
CA ALA A 439 0.92 47.28 11.69
C ALA A 439 0.18 46.09 12.30
N VAL A 440 0.10 45.00 11.55
CA VAL A 440 -0.52 43.74 11.98
C VAL A 440 0.55 42.80 12.54
N VAL A 441 0.28 42.15 13.66
CA VAL A 441 1.12 41.07 14.20
C VAL A 441 0.65 39.76 13.58
N GLY A 442 1.57 38.96 13.06
CA GLY A 442 1.25 37.66 12.48
C GLY A 442 2.43 36.69 12.55
N LEU A 443 2.28 35.54 11.92
CA LEU A 443 3.28 34.48 11.90
C LEU A 443 4.05 34.47 10.58
N ARG A 444 5.33 34.12 10.64
CA ARG A 444 6.18 33.96 9.45
C ARG A 444 5.59 32.92 8.47
N GLY A 445 5.64 33.19 7.17
CA GLY A 445 5.05 32.32 6.15
C GLY A 445 3.52 32.33 6.08
N GLY A 446 2.83 33.13 6.90
CA GLY A 446 1.37 33.29 6.85
C GLY A 446 0.88 33.75 5.48
N TYR A 447 -0.28 33.22 5.06
CA TYR A 447 -0.95 33.58 3.81
C TYR A 447 -2.42 33.89 4.07
N HIS A 448 -2.83 35.09 3.69
CA HIS A 448 -4.17 35.59 3.99
C HIS A 448 -4.95 36.04 2.73
N GLY A 449 -4.41 35.78 1.54
CA GLY A 449 -5.03 36.14 0.27
C GLY A 449 -4.22 37.10 -0.59
N ASP A 450 -4.77 37.41 -1.77
CA ASP A 450 -4.04 38.05 -2.87
C ASP A 450 -4.52 39.48 -3.19
N THR A 451 -5.54 39.97 -2.50
CA THR A 451 -5.90 41.39 -2.57
C THR A 451 -4.90 42.21 -1.77
N LEU A 452 -4.72 43.49 -2.11
CA LEU A 452 -3.61 44.28 -1.57
C LEU A 452 -3.59 44.33 -0.04
N GLY A 453 -4.74 44.53 0.62
CA GLY A 453 -4.79 44.61 2.08
C GLY A 453 -4.45 43.27 2.76
N ALA A 454 -4.87 42.16 2.15
CA ALA A 454 -4.51 40.83 2.61
C ALA A 454 -3.01 40.54 2.40
N MET A 455 -2.46 40.89 1.25
CA MET A 455 -1.04 40.72 0.94
C MET A 455 -0.13 41.52 1.88
N GLU A 456 -0.53 42.74 2.25
CA GLU A 456 0.19 43.61 3.19
C GLU A 456 0.35 42.96 4.58
N CYS A 457 -0.48 41.96 4.89
CA CYS A 457 -0.45 41.21 6.14
C CYS A 457 0.39 39.92 6.07
N GLY A 458 0.99 39.61 4.92
CA GLY A 458 1.95 38.53 4.77
C GLY A 458 3.38 39.07 4.84
N GLU A 459 4.35 38.21 5.18
CA GLU A 459 5.76 38.59 5.10
C GLU A 459 6.25 38.74 3.64
N PRO A 460 7.33 39.48 3.39
CA PRO A 460 7.92 39.57 2.05
C PRO A 460 8.31 38.19 1.50
N SER A 461 7.56 37.69 0.52
CA SER A 461 7.66 36.34 -0.04
C SER A 461 7.60 36.33 -1.58
N ALA A 462 7.60 35.15 -2.19
CA ALA A 462 7.45 35.01 -3.64
C ALA A 462 6.09 35.53 -4.17
N PHE A 463 5.08 35.63 -3.30
CA PHE A 463 3.72 36.02 -3.67
C PHE A 463 3.54 37.53 -3.80
N ASN A 464 4.24 38.32 -2.97
CA ASN A 464 3.97 39.76 -2.82
C ASN A 464 5.16 40.66 -3.21
N ARG A 465 6.40 40.16 -3.22
CA ARG A 465 7.59 40.98 -3.55
C ARG A 465 7.57 41.59 -4.95
N LYS A 466 6.86 40.97 -5.89
CA LYS A 466 6.71 41.44 -7.27
C LYS A 466 5.45 42.29 -7.49
N VAL A 467 4.70 42.59 -6.43
CA VAL A 467 3.53 43.46 -6.49
C VAL A 467 3.97 44.88 -6.13
N ASP A 468 3.88 45.80 -7.09
CA ASP A 468 4.47 47.15 -7.00
C ASP A 468 3.97 47.98 -5.81
N TRP A 469 2.76 47.68 -5.32
CA TRP A 469 2.12 48.38 -4.20
C TRP A 469 2.32 47.74 -2.83
N TYR A 470 2.88 46.53 -2.77
CA TYR A 470 3.14 45.86 -1.50
C TYR A 470 4.23 46.61 -0.70
N ARG A 471 4.02 46.77 0.61
CA ARG A 471 4.92 47.45 1.54
C ARG A 471 5.26 46.62 2.77
N GLY A 472 4.51 45.57 3.06
CA GLY A 472 4.69 44.69 4.23
C GLY A 472 4.33 45.41 5.53
N ARG A 473 3.03 45.54 5.82
CA ARG A 473 2.50 46.31 6.96
C ARG A 473 2.29 45.45 8.20
N GLY A 474 3.32 44.70 8.60
CA GLY A 474 3.23 43.91 9.83
C GLY A 474 4.53 43.50 10.49
N VAL A 475 4.37 42.68 11.51
CA VAL A 475 5.39 42.13 12.40
C VAL A 475 5.22 40.61 12.40
N TRP A 476 6.24 39.90 11.95
CA TRP A 476 6.16 38.46 11.69
C TRP A 476 6.99 37.69 12.71
N LEU A 477 6.33 36.94 13.59
CA LEU A 477 6.98 36.13 14.61
C LEU A 477 7.36 34.77 14.03
N ASP A 478 8.53 34.27 14.44
CA ASP A 478 8.86 32.86 14.26
C ASP A 478 8.06 32.03 15.28
N TYR A 479 7.78 30.78 14.93
CA TYR A 479 7.01 29.85 15.75
C TYR A 479 7.59 28.45 15.69
N PRO A 480 7.38 27.61 16.72
CA PRO A 480 7.74 26.22 16.69
C PRO A 480 6.88 25.42 15.71
N THR A 481 7.49 24.49 14.99
CA THR A 481 6.82 23.62 14.01
C THR A 481 6.81 22.16 14.49
N VAL A 482 5.81 21.40 14.06
CA VAL A 482 5.59 20.01 14.47
C VAL A 482 5.74 19.08 13.26
N LEU A 483 6.58 18.04 13.37
CA LEU A 483 6.78 17.03 12.34
C LEU A 483 6.94 15.63 12.95
N CYS A 484 6.39 14.60 12.29
CA CYS A 484 6.73 13.21 12.57
C CYS A 484 7.98 12.81 11.77
N VAL A 485 9.01 12.33 12.47
CA VAL A 485 10.32 11.92 11.92
C VAL A 485 10.69 10.59 12.56
N GLU A 486 10.94 9.55 11.75
CA GLU A 486 11.27 8.20 12.26
C GLU A 486 10.30 7.71 13.34
N GLY A 487 9.00 7.89 13.09
CA GLY A 487 7.91 7.47 13.98
C GLY A 487 7.70 8.34 15.24
N ARG A 488 8.52 9.37 15.45
CA ARG A 488 8.50 10.25 16.63
C ARG A 488 8.01 11.65 16.29
N TRP A 489 7.25 12.27 17.20
CA TRP A 489 6.72 13.62 17.01
C TRP A 489 7.66 14.65 17.59
N LEU A 490 8.19 15.53 16.74
CA LEU A 490 9.18 16.53 17.12
C LEU A 490 8.58 17.93 16.99
N VAL A 491 8.69 18.71 18.07
CA VAL A 491 8.44 20.16 18.06
C VAL A 491 9.79 20.86 17.92
N GLN A 492 10.02 21.48 16.77
CA GLN A 492 11.23 22.21 16.44
C GLN A 492 11.08 23.68 16.80
N ILE A 493 11.92 24.18 17.70
CA ILE A 493 11.91 25.54 18.20
C ILE A 493 12.92 26.38 17.41
N PRO A 494 12.52 27.53 16.82
CA PRO A 494 13.42 28.40 16.07
C PRO A 494 14.59 28.91 16.91
N MET A 495 15.76 29.11 16.27
CA MET A 495 16.94 29.66 16.94
C MET A 495 16.70 31.04 17.56
N SER A 496 15.88 31.87 16.91
CA SER A 496 15.49 33.21 17.38
C SER A 496 14.74 33.19 18.73
N MET A 497 14.22 32.02 19.11
CA MET A 497 13.52 31.76 20.35
C MET A 497 14.38 30.97 21.34
N ALA A 498 14.98 29.86 20.92
CA ALA A 498 15.73 28.98 21.81
C ALA A 498 17.13 29.50 22.20
N GLY A 499 17.76 30.33 21.36
CA GLY A 499 19.17 30.69 21.51
C GLY A 499 20.06 29.43 21.55
N GLU A 500 20.87 29.31 22.59
CA GLU A 500 21.76 28.14 22.84
C GLU A 500 21.04 26.94 23.50
N ARG A 501 19.74 27.04 23.82
CA ARG A 501 18.98 25.94 24.47
C ARG A 501 18.64 24.82 23.48
N LYS A 502 18.20 23.66 24.00
CA LYS A 502 17.71 22.53 23.20
C LYS A 502 16.57 22.98 22.27
N GLN A 503 16.76 22.81 20.95
CA GLN A 503 15.86 23.31 19.91
C GLN A 503 14.78 22.31 19.50
N VAL A 504 14.74 21.11 20.11
CA VAL A 504 13.77 20.07 19.74
C VAL A 504 13.19 19.45 21.00
N ILE A 505 11.86 19.36 21.05
CA ILE A 505 11.09 18.63 22.07
C ILE A 505 10.47 17.41 21.39
N GLU A 506 10.56 16.25 22.03
CA GLU A 506 10.07 14.97 21.49
C GLU A 506 8.83 14.51 22.25
N PHE A 507 7.85 14.01 21.52
CA PHE A 507 6.59 13.49 22.01
C PHE A 507 6.31 12.10 21.41
N GLY A 508 5.67 11.22 22.19
CA GLY A 508 5.32 9.87 21.75
C GLY A 508 4.17 9.83 20.74
N THR A 509 3.23 10.78 20.81
CA THR A 509 2.04 10.84 19.95
C THR A 509 1.71 12.29 19.58
N LEU A 510 0.96 12.49 18.50
CA LEU A 510 0.43 13.80 18.12
C LEU A 510 -0.53 14.33 19.20
N GLY A 511 -1.32 13.46 19.83
CA GLY A 511 -2.22 13.81 20.92
C GLY A 511 -1.51 14.55 22.06
N HIS A 512 -0.32 14.10 22.46
CA HIS A 512 0.47 14.79 23.50
C HIS A 512 0.96 16.18 23.06
N VAL A 513 1.11 16.45 21.77
CA VAL A 513 1.42 17.81 21.27
C VAL A 513 0.20 18.72 21.46
N PHE A 514 -1.00 18.20 21.21
CA PHE A 514 -2.26 18.94 21.38
C PHE A 514 -2.82 18.92 22.82
N ASP A 515 -2.18 18.23 23.77
CA ASP A 515 -2.53 18.29 25.20
C ASP A 515 -2.05 19.63 25.81
N LEU A 516 -2.82 20.68 25.56
CA LEU A 516 -2.52 22.02 26.07
C LEU A 516 -2.65 22.10 27.59
N ALA A 517 -3.61 21.39 28.18
CA ALA A 517 -3.81 21.38 29.63
C ALA A 517 -2.58 20.84 30.38
N GLY A 518 -2.03 19.70 29.91
CA GLY A 518 -0.79 19.14 30.44
C GLY A 518 0.42 20.02 30.14
N ARG A 519 0.51 20.58 28.94
CA ARG A 519 1.68 21.37 28.50
C ARG A 519 1.75 22.80 29.06
N ARG A 520 0.63 23.39 29.50
CA ARG A 520 0.57 24.75 30.09
C ARG A 520 1.47 24.93 31.31
N HIS A 521 1.69 23.87 32.08
CA HIS A 521 2.51 23.89 33.28
C HIS A 521 4.00 23.64 32.99
N SER A 522 4.36 23.41 31.73
CA SER A 522 5.74 23.12 31.35
C SER A 522 6.61 24.37 31.27
N LYS A 523 7.92 24.19 31.46
CA LYS A 523 8.90 25.29 31.42
C LYS A 523 9.01 25.99 30.06
N ILE A 524 8.41 25.42 29.00
CA ILE A 524 8.47 26.01 27.65
C ILE A 524 7.53 27.21 27.51
N VAL A 525 6.46 27.29 28.30
CA VAL A 525 5.51 28.41 28.26
C VAL A 525 6.23 29.71 28.59
N ALA A 526 7.04 29.73 29.65
CA ALA A 526 7.84 30.89 30.02
C ALA A 526 8.80 31.33 28.89
N LEU A 527 9.36 30.39 28.13
CA LEU A 527 10.19 30.72 26.97
C LEU A 527 9.36 31.37 25.84
N TYR A 528 8.17 30.86 25.57
CA TYR A 528 7.27 31.42 24.55
C TYR A 528 6.78 32.81 24.96
N GLU A 529 6.35 32.98 26.21
CA GLU A 529 5.95 34.29 26.77
C GLU A 529 7.09 35.31 26.64
N GLU A 530 8.29 34.96 27.09
CA GLU A 530 9.48 35.83 27.01
C GLU A 530 9.80 36.23 25.57
N TYR A 531 9.76 35.29 24.62
CA TYR A 531 9.99 35.58 23.21
C TYR A 531 8.95 36.53 22.61
N VAL A 532 7.66 36.26 22.85
CA VAL A 532 6.56 37.06 22.33
C VAL A 532 6.62 38.47 22.92
N GLU A 533 6.69 38.61 24.25
CA GLU A 533 6.77 39.92 24.90
C GLU A 533 8.00 40.72 24.44
N ARG A 534 9.17 40.09 24.37
CA ARG A 534 10.40 40.74 23.88
C ARG A 534 10.24 41.25 22.45
N THR A 535 9.64 40.44 21.58
CA THR A 535 9.46 40.80 20.16
C THR A 535 8.45 41.94 20.00
N LEU A 536 7.34 41.91 20.73
CA LEU A 536 6.35 43.00 20.72
C LEU A 536 6.95 44.30 21.27
N ARG A 537 7.63 44.26 22.43
CA ARG A 537 8.31 45.42 23.03
C ARG A 537 9.37 46.01 22.11
N HIS A 538 10.14 45.17 21.40
CA HIS A 538 11.14 45.63 20.44
C HIS A 538 10.53 46.48 19.32
N HIS A 539 9.42 46.04 18.74
CA HIS A 539 8.75 46.80 17.67
C HIS A 539 8.01 48.04 18.16
N LEU A 540 7.42 47.98 19.36
CA LEU A 540 6.82 49.15 20.00
C LEU A 540 7.90 50.21 20.32
N ALA A 541 9.10 49.80 20.76
CA ALA A 541 10.23 50.70 21.01
C ALA A 541 10.78 51.36 19.73
N GLN A 542 10.52 50.79 18.55
CA GLN A 542 10.81 51.40 17.24
C GLN A 542 9.74 52.40 16.79
N GLY A 543 8.73 52.68 17.63
CA GLY A 543 7.64 53.60 17.33
C GLY A 543 6.51 52.99 16.46
N ARG A 544 6.50 51.66 16.24
CA ARG A 544 5.42 51.01 15.47
C ARG A 544 4.14 50.94 16.31
N LYS A 545 3.00 51.34 15.73
CA LYS A 545 1.67 51.06 16.28
C LYS A 545 1.26 49.64 15.87
N LEU A 546 0.80 48.81 16.80
CA LEU A 546 0.33 47.44 16.52
C LEU A 546 -1.18 47.38 16.69
N GLY A 547 -1.93 47.00 15.65
CA GLY A 547 -3.38 47.17 15.60
C GLY A 547 -4.22 45.89 15.64
N ALA A 548 -3.64 44.73 15.31
CA ALA A 548 -4.34 43.44 15.30
C ALA A 548 -3.35 42.28 15.42
N LEU A 549 -3.82 41.14 15.93
CA LEU A 549 -3.16 39.85 15.79
C LEU A 549 -3.91 39.02 14.74
N LEU A 550 -3.25 38.63 13.66
CA LEU A 550 -3.80 37.81 12.59
C LEU A 550 -3.01 36.50 12.48
N ILE A 551 -3.68 35.36 12.64
CA ILE A 551 -3.05 34.04 12.52
C ILE A 551 -3.91 33.07 11.71
N GLU A 552 -3.26 32.18 10.95
CA GLU A 552 -3.85 30.91 10.52
C GLU A 552 -3.72 29.92 11.71
N PRO A 553 -4.82 29.48 12.33
CA PRO A 553 -4.72 28.59 13.48
C PRO A 553 -4.26 27.19 13.09
N VAL A 554 -3.36 26.58 13.88
CA VAL A 554 -2.79 25.23 13.73
C VAL A 554 -1.92 25.01 12.49
N VAL A 555 -2.41 25.33 11.29
CA VAL A 555 -1.70 25.04 10.03
C VAL A 555 -1.52 26.30 9.21
N ILE A 556 -0.27 26.63 8.91
CA ILE A 556 0.09 27.67 7.95
C ILE A 556 0.08 27.04 6.55
N GLY A 557 -0.99 27.30 5.79
CA GLY A 557 -1.33 26.55 4.58
C GLY A 557 -0.39 26.84 3.40
N ALA A 558 -0.57 27.99 2.75
CA ALA A 558 0.21 28.32 1.54
C ALA A 558 1.70 28.55 1.81
N GLY A 559 2.05 28.82 3.07
CA GLY A 559 3.44 28.91 3.55
C GLY A 559 4.22 27.59 3.48
N GLY A 560 3.54 26.47 3.23
CA GLY A 560 4.18 25.16 3.03
C GLY A 560 3.59 24.04 3.87
N MET A 561 2.30 24.09 4.21
CA MET A 561 1.62 23.13 5.10
C MET A 561 2.39 22.93 6.40
N LEU A 562 2.76 24.04 7.05
CA LEU A 562 3.53 24.00 8.30
C LEU A 562 2.57 23.84 9.47
N LEU A 563 2.72 22.74 10.21
CA LEU A 563 1.97 22.52 11.44
C LEU A 563 2.64 23.32 12.56
N ALA A 564 2.01 24.40 12.99
CA ALA A 564 2.48 25.22 14.10
C ALA A 564 2.18 24.53 15.43
N ASP A 565 3.06 24.71 16.43
CA ASP A 565 2.78 24.21 17.77
C ASP A 565 1.54 24.93 18.36
N PRO A 566 0.45 24.20 18.66
CA PRO A 566 -0.78 24.80 19.18
C PRO A 566 -0.54 25.54 20.51
N LEU A 567 0.42 25.08 21.32
CA LEU A 567 0.77 25.76 22.57
C LEU A 567 1.36 27.15 22.34
N PHE A 568 2.18 27.31 21.30
CA PHE A 568 2.76 28.61 20.99
C PHE A 568 1.69 29.61 20.57
N GLN A 569 0.75 29.20 19.71
CA GLN A 569 -0.35 30.06 19.28
C GLN A 569 -1.27 30.42 20.45
N HIS A 570 -1.55 29.47 21.35
CA HIS A 570 -2.25 29.72 22.59
C HIS A 570 -1.56 30.83 23.42
N VAL A 571 -0.26 30.66 23.69
CA VAL A 571 0.54 31.63 24.46
C VAL A 571 0.61 32.99 23.77
N LEU A 572 0.74 33.02 22.44
CA LEU A 572 0.74 34.27 21.67
C LEU A 572 -0.56 35.04 21.88
N VAL A 573 -1.72 34.36 21.79
CA VAL A 573 -3.02 34.98 22.04
C VAL A 573 -3.15 35.43 23.49
N ASP A 574 -2.75 34.61 24.47
CA ASP A 574 -2.81 34.96 25.89
C ASP A 574 -1.96 36.20 26.22
N VAL A 575 -0.70 36.20 25.78
CA VAL A 575 0.24 37.33 25.97
C VAL A 575 -0.32 38.60 25.35
N VAL A 576 -0.85 38.55 24.13
CA VAL A 576 -1.46 39.72 23.48
C VAL A 576 -2.64 40.23 24.32
N ARG A 577 -3.53 39.34 24.77
CA ARG A 577 -4.72 39.70 25.55
C ARG A 577 -4.40 40.32 26.91
N ARG A 578 -3.43 39.80 27.66
CA ARG A 578 -3.03 40.31 28.98
C ARG A 578 -2.14 41.56 28.91
N SER A 579 -1.48 41.79 27.77
CA SER A 579 -0.52 42.89 27.59
C SER A 579 -1.14 44.19 27.07
N SER A 580 -2.38 44.50 27.44
CA SER A 580 -3.07 45.74 27.04
C SER A 580 -2.27 47.02 27.32
N HIS A 581 -1.56 47.04 28.44
CA HIS A 581 -0.66 48.12 28.84
C HIS A 581 0.48 48.40 27.85
N LEU A 582 0.82 47.47 26.95
CA LEU A 582 1.86 47.66 25.93
C LEU A 582 1.39 48.49 24.73
N PHE A 583 0.08 48.52 24.46
CA PHE A 583 -0.46 49.08 23.21
C PHE A 583 -1.06 50.48 23.39
N GLY A 584 -1.36 50.88 24.63
CA GLY A 584 -1.83 52.23 24.97
C GLY A 584 -2.71 52.23 26.22
N THR A 585 -3.23 53.42 26.57
CA THR A 585 -4.23 53.56 27.64
C THR A 585 -5.62 53.38 27.02
N PRO A 586 -6.42 52.38 27.43
CA PRO A 586 -7.75 52.17 26.87
C PRO A 586 -8.69 53.33 27.24
N SER A 587 -9.46 53.81 26.27
CA SER A 587 -10.38 54.94 26.43
C SER A 587 -11.72 54.59 27.10
N SER A 588 -12.07 53.30 27.22
CA SER A 588 -13.36 52.83 27.76
C SER A 588 -13.23 51.72 28.81
N GLN A 589 -14.26 51.56 29.65
CA GLN A 589 -14.40 50.44 30.58
C GLN A 589 -14.72 49.14 29.82
N LEU A 590 -14.07 48.05 30.21
CA LEU A 590 -14.23 46.72 29.61
C LEU A 590 -15.48 46.01 30.15
N SER A 591 -16.32 45.51 29.24
CA SER A 591 -17.40 44.57 29.57
C SER A 591 -16.94 43.12 29.49
N PRO A 592 -17.59 42.17 30.20
CA PRO A 592 -17.31 40.75 30.04
C PRO A 592 -17.56 40.29 28.59
N GLY A 593 -16.54 39.74 27.93
CA GLY A 593 -16.60 39.31 26.53
C GLY A 593 -15.95 40.27 25.54
N ASP A 594 -15.57 41.47 25.99
CA ASP A 594 -14.78 42.39 25.18
C ASP A 594 -13.37 41.84 24.92
N TRP A 595 -12.84 42.18 23.76
CA TRP A 595 -11.45 41.91 23.44
C TRP A 595 -10.52 42.76 24.33
N THR A 596 -9.31 42.27 24.58
CA THR A 596 -8.28 42.96 25.36
C THR A 596 -6.96 42.92 24.60
N GLY A 597 -6.07 43.89 24.83
CA GLY A 597 -4.82 43.95 24.08
C GLY A 597 -5.04 44.35 22.64
N LEU A 598 -4.89 43.40 21.70
CA LEU A 598 -5.22 43.61 20.29
C LEU A 598 -6.39 42.71 19.89
N PRO A 599 -7.27 43.15 18.97
CA PRO A 599 -8.24 42.27 18.34
C PRO A 599 -7.55 41.05 17.71
N VAL A 600 -8.04 39.85 18.03
CA VAL A 600 -7.51 38.58 17.54
C VAL A 600 -8.36 38.10 16.37
N ILE A 601 -7.75 38.05 15.19
CA ILE A 601 -8.32 37.54 13.95
C ILE A 601 -7.81 36.12 13.72
N PHE A 602 -8.74 35.17 13.62
CA PHE A 602 -8.43 33.83 13.11
C PHE A 602 -8.82 33.74 11.64
N ASP A 603 -7.81 33.55 10.79
CA ASP A 603 -8.00 33.18 9.39
C ASP A 603 -8.30 31.68 9.31
N GLU A 604 -9.59 31.33 9.38
CA GLU A 604 -10.08 29.98 9.23
C GLU A 604 -10.58 29.68 7.81
N VAL A 605 -10.11 30.45 6.81
CA VAL A 605 -10.43 30.20 5.40
C VAL A 605 -10.00 28.80 4.98
N PHE A 606 -8.87 28.31 5.50
CA PHE A 606 -8.40 26.95 5.26
C PHE A 606 -8.85 25.95 6.34
N THR A 607 -8.71 26.30 7.61
CA THR A 607 -8.70 25.34 8.72
C THR A 607 -10.07 25.10 9.35
N GLY A 608 -11.02 26.02 9.17
CA GLY A 608 -12.36 25.94 9.73
C GLY A 608 -13.23 24.88 9.07
N LEU A 609 -14.43 24.71 9.63
CA LEU A 609 -15.54 23.93 9.09
C LEU A 609 -15.19 22.45 8.85
N TYR A 610 -14.54 21.81 9.82
CA TYR A 610 -14.16 20.38 9.83
C TYR A 610 -12.99 19.97 8.94
N ARG A 611 -12.25 20.90 8.32
CA ARG A 611 -11.02 20.54 7.57
C ARG A 611 -10.03 19.77 8.45
N LEU A 612 -9.81 20.25 9.68
CA LEU A 612 -8.93 19.63 10.68
C LEU A 612 -9.68 18.71 11.67
N GLY A 613 -10.92 18.32 11.36
CA GLY A 613 -11.74 17.42 12.18
C GLY A 613 -12.67 18.12 13.19
N CYS A 614 -12.53 19.42 13.41
CA CYS A 614 -13.35 20.24 14.31
C CYS A 614 -14.05 21.40 13.58
N PHE A 615 -15.15 21.93 14.13
CA PHE A 615 -15.89 23.04 13.50
C PHE A 615 -15.04 24.32 13.37
N THR A 616 -14.26 24.63 14.40
CA THR A 616 -13.29 25.73 14.43
C THR A 616 -12.00 25.24 15.04
N SER A 617 -10.88 25.74 14.53
CA SER A 617 -9.55 25.42 15.06
C SER A 617 -9.29 26.05 16.43
N SER A 618 -10.15 26.94 16.90
CA SER A 618 -10.15 27.47 18.27
C SER A 618 -10.11 26.35 19.33
N ALA A 619 -10.76 25.21 19.06
CA ALA A 619 -10.76 24.05 19.96
C ALA A 619 -9.38 23.37 20.06
N LEU A 620 -8.57 23.42 18.99
CA LEU A 620 -7.25 22.78 18.94
C LEU A 620 -6.14 23.62 19.57
N ILE A 621 -6.31 24.95 19.64
CA ILE A 621 -5.36 25.87 20.27
C ILE A 621 -5.87 26.44 21.62
N ASP A 622 -7.05 26.03 22.06
CA ASP A 622 -7.74 26.51 23.27
C ASP A 622 -7.64 28.04 23.45
N ALA A 623 -7.99 28.76 22.38
CA ALA A 623 -7.99 30.22 22.34
C ALA A 623 -9.11 30.69 21.42
N GLN A 624 -9.78 31.78 21.80
CA GLN A 624 -10.94 32.29 21.08
C GLN A 624 -10.59 33.51 20.23
N ALA A 625 -11.16 33.59 19.03
CA ALA A 625 -11.06 34.74 18.16
C ALA A 625 -12.07 35.84 18.53
N ASP A 626 -11.72 37.09 18.25
CA ASP A 626 -12.67 38.22 18.27
C ASP A 626 -13.26 38.47 16.87
N ILE A 627 -12.53 38.07 15.83
CA ILE A 627 -12.96 38.06 14.42
C ILE A 627 -12.54 36.73 13.79
N SER A 628 -13.42 36.06 13.04
CA SER A 628 -13.10 34.81 12.34
C SER A 628 -13.54 34.85 10.89
N VAL A 629 -12.69 34.40 9.97
CA VAL A 629 -12.94 34.44 8.52
C VAL A 629 -13.14 33.02 7.99
N HIS A 630 -14.22 32.78 7.26
CA HIS A 630 -14.54 31.47 6.66
C HIS A 630 -14.88 31.61 5.17
N ALA A 631 -14.29 30.76 4.33
CA ALA A 631 -14.62 30.60 2.92
C ALA A 631 -14.38 29.14 2.52
N LYS A 632 -13.92 28.85 1.29
CA LYS A 632 -13.53 27.51 0.80
C LYS A 632 -14.58 26.42 1.14
N LEU A 633 -14.37 25.67 2.21
CA LEU A 633 -15.26 24.58 2.66
C LEU A 633 -16.67 25.07 2.99
N LEU A 634 -16.86 26.36 3.24
CA LEU A 634 -18.14 26.98 3.57
C LEU A 634 -19.26 26.58 2.61
N THR A 635 -18.97 26.47 1.31
CA THR A 635 -19.93 26.12 0.26
C THR A 635 -19.70 24.71 -0.31
N GLY A 636 -18.94 23.87 0.41
CA GLY A 636 -18.54 22.54 -0.04
C GLY A 636 -17.72 22.53 -1.33
N GLY A 637 -17.21 23.67 -1.77
CA GLY A 637 -16.45 23.84 -3.02
C GLY A 637 -17.30 24.02 -4.29
N LEU A 638 -18.61 24.31 -4.17
CA LEU A 638 -19.48 24.49 -5.34
C LEU A 638 -19.46 25.92 -5.92
N VAL A 639 -19.46 26.95 -5.06
CA VAL A 639 -19.62 28.36 -5.46
C VAL A 639 -18.88 29.28 -4.49
N PRO A 640 -18.28 30.41 -4.93
CA PRO A 640 -17.60 31.33 -4.01
C PRO A 640 -18.57 31.99 -3.03
N LEU A 641 -18.17 32.06 -1.77
CA LEU A 641 -18.77 32.87 -0.71
C LEU A 641 -17.75 32.98 0.43
N CYS A 642 -17.73 34.11 1.12
CA CYS A 642 -16.98 34.29 2.35
C CYS A 642 -17.83 34.97 3.42
N THR A 643 -17.55 34.63 4.67
CA THR A 643 -18.15 35.26 5.85
C THR A 643 -17.07 35.65 6.84
N THR A 644 -17.20 36.85 7.39
CA THR A 644 -16.34 37.37 8.47
C THR A 644 -17.22 37.58 9.70
N LEU A 645 -17.02 36.75 10.71
CA LEU A 645 -17.69 36.83 12.01
C LEU A 645 -16.96 37.83 12.89
N ALA A 646 -17.69 38.57 13.70
CA ALA A 646 -17.13 39.53 14.65
C ALA A 646 -17.88 39.51 15.98
N SER A 647 -17.18 39.87 17.06
CA SER A 647 -17.80 40.12 18.36
C SER A 647 -18.57 41.44 18.39
N GLU A 648 -19.46 41.57 19.37
CA GLU A 648 -20.26 42.78 19.54
C GLU A 648 -19.37 44.02 19.76
N SER A 649 -18.31 43.89 20.56
CA SER A 649 -17.37 44.99 20.81
C SER A 649 -16.55 45.43 19.59
N ILE A 650 -16.41 44.59 18.57
CA ILE A 650 -15.83 44.99 17.29
C ILE A 650 -16.87 45.73 16.44
N PHE A 651 -18.12 45.27 16.45
CA PHE A 651 -19.23 45.92 15.75
C PHE A 651 -19.50 47.34 16.30
N ASP A 652 -19.52 47.50 17.62
CA ASP A 652 -19.77 48.77 18.30
C ASP A 652 -18.73 49.85 17.98
N ALA A 653 -17.52 49.47 17.54
CA ALA A 653 -16.48 50.43 17.12
C ALA A 653 -16.85 51.23 15.84
N PHE A 654 -17.86 50.77 15.11
CA PHE A 654 -18.43 51.43 13.93
C PHE A 654 -19.75 52.15 14.24
N GLY A 655 -20.22 52.11 15.49
CA GLY A 655 -21.43 52.80 15.92
C GLY A 655 -21.20 54.30 16.09
N SER A 656 -21.90 55.11 15.31
CA SER A 656 -22.07 56.55 15.54
C SER A 656 -23.27 57.10 14.77
N ASP A 657 -23.60 58.38 14.98
CA ASP A 657 -24.65 59.08 14.22
C ASP A 657 -24.20 59.48 12.80
N ASP A 658 -22.92 59.31 12.44
CA ASP A 658 -22.36 59.62 11.13
C ASP A 658 -22.20 58.35 10.28
N LYS A 659 -22.86 58.33 9.11
CA LYS A 659 -22.78 57.22 8.16
C LYS A 659 -21.34 56.92 7.71
N THR A 660 -20.44 57.91 7.72
CA THR A 660 -19.04 57.73 7.35
C THR A 660 -18.23 56.91 8.34
N ASP A 661 -18.72 56.76 9.59
CA ASP A 661 -18.11 55.90 10.60
C ASP A 661 -18.49 54.42 10.45
N ALA A 662 -19.49 54.10 9.63
CA ALA A 662 -19.88 52.73 9.33
C ALA A 662 -18.78 51.98 8.57
N LEU A 663 -18.87 50.65 8.53
CA LEU A 663 -17.96 49.84 7.71
C LEU A 663 -18.34 50.00 6.22
N LEU A 664 -17.75 51.00 5.57
CA LEU A 664 -17.94 51.28 4.13
C LEU A 664 -17.15 50.29 3.25
N HIS A 665 -17.53 49.02 3.34
CA HIS A 665 -17.04 47.92 2.51
C HIS A 665 -18.26 47.14 2.03
N GLY A 666 -18.32 46.83 0.73
CA GLY A 666 -19.38 46.00 0.18
C GLY A 666 -19.03 45.59 -1.25
N HIS A 667 -19.51 44.43 -1.66
CA HIS A 667 -19.42 43.93 -3.02
C HIS A 667 -20.82 43.88 -3.62
N SER A 668 -20.94 43.95 -4.95
CA SER A 668 -22.23 43.82 -5.61
C SER A 668 -22.93 42.50 -5.27
N TYR A 669 -22.17 41.42 -5.06
CA TYR A 669 -22.68 40.08 -4.71
C TYR A 669 -22.63 39.76 -3.21
N THR A 670 -22.45 40.76 -2.34
CA THR A 670 -22.49 40.57 -0.88
C THR A 670 -23.75 39.77 -0.49
N ALA A 671 -23.52 38.67 0.23
CA ALA A 671 -24.54 37.72 0.70
C ALA A 671 -25.42 37.12 -0.42
N HIS A 672 -24.89 36.86 -1.62
CA HIS A 672 -25.72 36.33 -2.71
C HIS A 672 -26.50 35.05 -2.32
N PRO A 673 -27.83 34.98 -2.57
CA PRO A 673 -28.69 33.92 -2.03
C PRO A 673 -28.27 32.50 -2.42
N VAL A 674 -27.70 32.32 -3.63
CA VAL A 674 -27.25 31.02 -4.13
C VAL A 674 -26.11 30.48 -3.27
N GLY A 675 -25.08 31.29 -3.02
CA GLY A 675 -23.96 30.90 -2.16
C GLY A 675 -24.40 30.64 -0.74
N CYS A 676 -25.26 31.50 -0.19
CA CYS A 676 -25.76 31.32 1.17
C CYS A 676 -26.57 30.02 1.32
N GLN A 677 -27.45 29.69 0.37
CA GLN A 677 -28.24 28.46 0.42
C GLN A 677 -27.36 27.22 0.29
N VAL A 678 -26.37 27.26 -0.60
CA VAL A 678 -25.38 26.18 -0.75
C VAL A 678 -24.57 26.01 0.52
N ALA A 679 -24.16 27.11 1.17
CA ALA A 679 -23.42 27.04 2.42
C ALA A 679 -24.25 26.49 3.58
N VAL A 680 -25.53 26.86 3.71
CA VAL A 680 -26.45 26.25 4.69
C VAL A 680 -26.51 24.74 4.50
N GLU A 681 -26.73 24.28 3.26
CA GLU A 681 -26.78 22.85 2.97
C GLU A 681 -25.43 22.16 3.19
N SER A 682 -24.32 22.82 2.85
CA SER A 682 -22.97 22.30 3.10
C SER A 682 -22.70 22.11 4.58
N LEU A 683 -22.99 23.11 5.42
CA LEU A 683 -22.85 23.01 6.88
C LEU A 683 -23.75 21.91 7.45
N ARG A 684 -24.98 21.77 6.96
CA ARG A 684 -25.89 20.68 7.36
C ARG A 684 -25.29 19.30 7.08
N LEU A 685 -24.69 19.11 5.90
CA LEU A 685 -24.03 17.85 5.52
C LEU A 685 -22.73 17.60 6.27
N LEU A 686 -22.01 18.66 6.66
CA LEU A 686 -20.78 18.55 7.46
C LEU A 686 -21.06 18.24 8.94
N THR A 687 -22.22 18.65 9.47
CA THR A 687 -22.61 18.50 10.89
C THR A 687 -23.46 17.26 11.21
N GLY A 688 -23.92 16.51 10.21
CA GLY A 688 -24.83 15.36 10.39
C GLY A 688 -24.33 14.26 11.34
N ARG A 689 -25.25 13.64 12.11
CA ARG A 689 -24.98 12.69 13.20
C ARG A 689 -24.26 11.40 12.77
N GLU A 690 -24.53 10.88 11.57
CA GLU A 690 -23.89 9.65 11.04
C GLU A 690 -22.36 9.77 10.95
N LYS A 691 -21.83 10.99 10.74
CA LYS A 691 -20.38 11.22 10.64
C LYS A 691 -19.65 11.13 11.98
N ARG A 692 -20.34 11.21 13.12
CA ARG A 692 -19.68 11.12 14.44
C ARG A 692 -19.22 9.69 14.73
N GLU A 693 -20.03 8.70 14.40
CA GLU A 693 -19.68 7.28 14.53
C GLU A 693 -18.56 6.91 13.55
N GLU A 694 -18.61 7.40 12.32
CA GLU A 694 -17.52 7.22 11.34
C GLU A 694 -16.21 7.86 11.82
N ARG A 695 -16.24 9.10 12.33
CA ARG A 695 -15.06 9.76 12.91
C ARG A 695 -14.45 8.96 14.06
N GLU A 696 -15.29 8.40 14.92
CA GLU A 696 -14.83 7.56 16.02
C GLU A 696 -14.20 6.26 15.50
N SER A 697 -14.81 5.64 14.48
CA SER A 697 -14.22 4.49 13.78
C SER A 697 -12.85 4.83 13.17
N TRP A 698 -12.69 6.00 12.52
CA TRP A 698 -11.38 6.47 12.03
C TRP A 698 -10.35 6.67 13.15
N ARG A 699 -10.78 7.18 14.32
CA ARG A 699 -9.93 7.37 15.49
C ARG A 699 -9.44 6.04 16.08
N ILE A 700 -10.35 5.08 16.26
CA ILE A 700 -10.06 3.74 16.80
C ILE A 700 -9.20 2.95 15.82
N GLU A 701 -9.71 2.71 14.61
CA GLU A 701 -9.08 1.81 13.64
C GLU A 701 -7.84 2.42 13.01
N GLY A 702 -7.78 3.75 12.88
CA GLY A 702 -6.60 4.47 12.41
C GLY A 702 -5.46 4.52 13.42
N GLY A 703 -5.66 4.01 14.66
CA GLY A 703 -4.64 3.92 15.70
C GLY A 703 -4.35 5.25 16.41
N TRP A 704 -5.20 6.26 16.24
CA TRP A 704 -4.98 7.60 16.82
C TRP A 704 -5.31 7.69 18.31
N MET A 705 -5.98 6.68 18.89
CA MET A 705 -6.33 6.61 20.32
C MET A 705 -5.39 5.76 21.21
N GLN A 706 -4.34 5.12 20.66
CA GLN A 706 -3.41 4.33 21.47
C GLN A 706 -2.53 5.24 22.35
N GLY A 707 -2.70 5.20 23.68
CA GLY A 707 -1.84 5.89 24.65
C GLY A 707 -2.52 6.74 25.74
N VAL A 708 -3.86 6.71 25.88
CA VAL A 708 -4.59 7.40 26.97
C VAL A 708 -4.83 6.49 28.21
N GLU A 709 -4.35 5.25 28.17
CA GLU A 709 -4.42 4.31 29.30
C GLU A 709 -3.12 4.35 30.11
N ASP A 710 -2.97 5.36 30.97
CA ASP A 710 -2.20 5.29 32.23
C ASP A 710 -2.23 6.66 32.96
N THR A 711 -3.41 7.06 33.43
CA THR A 711 -3.50 8.00 34.57
C THR A 711 -4.47 7.43 35.60
N PRO A 712 -3.98 6.93 36.75
CA PRO A 712 -4.83 6.47 37.84
C PRO A 712 -5.25 7.67 38.69
N ASP A 713 -6.12 8.53 38.15
CA ASP A 713 -6.93 9.44 38.97
C ASP A 713 -8.13 9.95 38.15
N LYS A 714 -9.17 9.10 38.06
CA LYS A 714 -10.50 9.57 37.67
C LYS A 714 -11.16 10.21 38.89
N GLY A 715 -10.83 11.47 39.13
CA GLY A 715 -11.71 12.38 39.83
C GLY A 715 -12.90 12.72 38.94
N GLU A 716 -14.12 12.52 39.45
CA GLU A 716 -15.34 13.04 38.83
C GLU A 716 -15.25 14.58 38.78
N ASN A 717 -15.57 15.17 37.61
CA ASN A 717 -15.54 16.59 37.22
C ASN A 717 -14.20 17.20 36.77
N ASP A 718 -13.90 17.14 35.47
CA ASP A 718 -14.01 18.29 34.55
C ASP A 718 -13.82 17.81 33.10
N GLY A 719 -14.84 18.03 32.26
CA GLY A 719 -14.90 17.53 30.88
C GLY A 719 -13.97 18.26 29.93
N LEU A 720 -12.94 17.58 29.43
CA LEU A 720 -12.30 17.98 28.18
C LEU A 720 -13.32 17.81 27.03
N PRO A 721 -13.53 18.82 26.16
CA PRO A 721 -14.41 18.66 24.99
C PRO A 721 -13.92 17.51 24.11
N GLU A 722 -14.79 16.56 23.77
CA GLU A 722 -14.47 15.42 22.88
C GLU A 722 -13.95 15.82 21.47
N ASP A 723 -14.11 17.10 21.10
CA ASP A 723 -13.65 17.73 19.86
C ASP A 723 -12.17 18.17 19.88
N ALA A 724 -11.45 18.03 21.00
CA ALA A 724 -10.08 18.51 21.16
C ALA A 724 -8.98 17.49 20.79
N SER A 725 -9.31 16.21 20.56
CA SER A 725 -8.30 15.18 20.27
C SER A 725 -7.87 15.16 18.81
N ALA A 726 -6.55 15.21 18.57
CA ALA A 726 -5.95 15.18 17.24
C ALA A 726 -6.09 13.80 16.58
N TRP A 727 -6.68 13.76 15.39
CA TRP A 727 -6.88 12.53 14.60
C TRP A 727 -6.84 12.83 13.10
N SER A 728 -6.77 11.79 12.27
CA SER A 728 -6.73 11.94 10.81
C SER A 728 -7.42 10.76 10.11
N ILE A 729 -7.98 11.01 8.91
CA ILE A 729 -8.43 9.93 8.01
C ILE A 729 -7.27 9.08 7.49
N TRP A 730 -6.05 9.63 7.51
CA TRP A 730 -4.84 8.92 7.15
C TRP A 730 -4.37 8.12 8.37
N THR A 731 -4.13 6.82 8.22
CA THR A 731 -3.81 5.94 9.35
C THR A 731 -2.46 6.29 9.99
N LEU A 732 -2.34 6.14 11.31
CA LEU A 732 -1.09 6.41 12.02
C LEU A 732 0.04 5.48 11.56
N ALA A 733 -0.28 4.23 11.22
CA ALA A 733 0.67 3.26 10.65
C ALA A 733 1.29 3.81 9.36
N PHE A 734 0.46 4.28 8.42
CA PHE A 734 0.94 4.85 7.16
C PHE A 734 1.80 6.12 7.38
N VAL A 735 1.39 7.01 8.29
CA VAL A 735 2.18 8.20 8.63
C VAL A 735 3.55 7.81 9.22
N ARG A 736 3.59 6.81 10.11
CA ARG A 736 4.84 6.29 10.68
C ARG A 736 5.73 5.70 9.59
N GLU A 737 5.19 4.86 8.71
CA GLU A 737 5.95 4.29 7.59
C GLU A 737 6.56 5.37 6.69
N LEU A 738 5.77 6.38 6.30
CA LEU A 738 6.27 7.52 5.50
C LEU A 738 7.40 8.26 6.22
N SER A 739 7.30 8.44 7.53
CA SER A 739 8.31 9.16 8.32
C SER A 739 9.67 8.46 8.39
N HIS A 740 9.74 7.15 8.08
CA HIS A 740 10.98 6.37 8.03
C HIS A 740 11.63 6.37 6.64
N GLN A 741 10.96 6.89 5.61
CA GLN A 741 11.49 6.89 4.26
C GLN A 741 12.71 7.83 4.15
N PRO A 742 13.85 7.40 3.58
CA PRO A 742 15.07 8.21 3.54
C PRO A 742 14.91 9.54 2.79
N SER A 743 14.02 9.58 1.79
CA SER A 743 13.70 10.77 1.00
C SER A 743 12.77 11.75 1.72
N VAL A 744 12.13 11.33 2.81
CA VAL A 744 11.19 12.13 3.60
C VAL A 744 11.95 12.82 4.74
N ALA A 745 11.78 14.13 4.86
CA ALA A 745 12.31 14.96 5.94
C ALA A 745 11.40 14.90 7.18
N GLY A 746 10.10 14.81 6.96
CA GLY A 746 9.08 14.66 7.98
C GLY A 746 7.68 14.62 7.38
N VAL A 747 6.69 14.21 8.16
CA VAL A 747 5.30 14.07 7.72
C VAL A 747 4.36 14.44 8.86
N TRP A 748 3.17 14.93 8.55
CA TRP A 748 2.08 15.02 9.52
C TRP A 748 0.75 14.78 8.83
N ALA A 749 -0.24 14.32 9.60
CA ALA A 749 -1.61 14.19 9.14
C ALA A 749 -2.58 14.65 10.24
N LEU A 750 -3.58 15.44 9.88
CA LEU A 750 -4.60 15.98 10.80
C LEU A 750 -5.90 16.26 10.04
N GLY A 751 -7.03 15.80 10.58
CA GLY A 751 -8.33 15.83 9.93
C GLY A 751 -8.29 15.12 8.58
N SER A 752 -8.59 15.85 7.51
CA SER A 752 -8.54 15.31 6.14
C SER A 752 -7.20 15.54 5.43
N VAL A 753 -6.21 16.15 6.08
CA VAL A 753 -4.97 16.65 5.45
C VAL A 753 -3.79 15.73 5.77
N LEU A 754 -2.99 15.42 4.75
CA LEU A 754 -1.67 14.79 4.85
C LEU A 754 -0.64 15.71 4.18
N ALA A 755 0.47 16.00 4.85
CA ALA A 755 1.58 16.76 4.31
C ALA A 755 2.89 15.98 4.43
N ILE A 756 3.59 15.80 3.31
CA ILE A 756 4.84 15.05 3.19
C ILE A 756 5.94 16.05 2.81
N HIS A 757 6.85 16.30 3.76
CA HIS A 757 7.99 17.17 3.55
C HIS A 757 9.17 16.33 3.03
N LEU A 758 9.63 16.60 1.80
CA LEU A 758 10.75 15.87 1.21
C LEU A 758 12.09 16.56 1.50
N ARG A 759 13.15 15.78 1.59
CA ARG A 759 14.52 16.29 1.68
C ARG A 759 14.92 16.87 0.31
N ALA A 760 15.42 18.10 0.31
CA ALA A 760 15.88 18.79 -0.91
C ALA A 760 17.41 19.04 -0.80
N PRO A 761 18.23 18.55 -1.75
CA PRO A 761 19.67 18.85 -1.79
C PRO A 761 19.96 20.34 -2.05
N ASP A 762 19.09 21.02 -2.80
CA ASP A 762 19.30 22.37 -3.33
C ASP A 762 18.68 23.49 -2.47
N GLY A 763 18.27 23.17 -1.24
CA GLY A 763 17.59 24.09 -0.31
C GLY A 763 16.05 23.90 -0.24
N ALA A 764 15.46 24.28 0.90
CA ALA A 764 14.03 24.21 1.18
C ALA A 764 13.28 25.50 0.77
N GLY A 765 11.98 25.40 0.44
CA GLY A 765 11.12 26.55 0.09
C GLY A 765 10.39 26.43 -1.26
N TYR A 766 9.58 27.44 -1.60
CA TYR A 766 8.63 27.42 -2.74
C TYR A 766 9.29 27.16 -4.12
N THR A 767 10.58 27.45 -4.29
CA THR A 767 11.33 27.22 -5.54
C THR A 767 11.92 25.82 -5.68
N SER A 768 11.80 24.97 -4.65
CA SER A 768 12.32 23.61 -4.68
C SER A 768 11.52 22.71 -5.63
N THR A 769 12.21 21.82 -6.34
CA THR A 769 11.63 20.86 -7.28
C THR A 769 11.53 19.43 -6.72
N ALA A 770 11.95 19.22 -5.46
CA ALA A 770 12.03 17.89 -4.85
C ALA A 770 10.69 17.12 -4.88
N ALA A 771 9.57 17.81 -4.63
CA ALA A 771 8.24 17.21 -4.65
C ALA A 771 7.62 17.07 -6.04
N VAL A 772 8.19 17.73 -7.06
CA VAL A 772 7.70 17.65 -8.44
C VAL A 772 7.84 16.21 -8.97
N ARG A 773 8.94 15.52 -8.67
CA ARG A 773 9.12 14.13 -9.08
C ARG A 773 8.05 13.21 -8.51
N LEU A 774 7.77 13.32 -7.20
CA LEU A 774 6.72 12.53 -6.55
C LEU A 774 5.34 12.84 -7.15
N ARG A 775 5.04 14.12 -7.41
CA ARG A 775 3.81 14.53 -8.11
C ARG A 775 3.70 13.88 -9.50
N GLU A 776 4.77 13.90 -10.30
CA GLU A 776 4.74 13.31 -11.65
C GLU A 776 4.54 11.79 -11.62
N GLU A 777 5.13 11.08 -10.67
CA GLU A 777 4.88 9.63 -10.51
C GLU A 777 3.43 9.36 -10.07
N LEU A 778 2.90 10.15 -9.12
CA LEU A 778 1.49 10.08 -8.72
C LEU A 778 0.53 10.42 -9.86
N LYS A 779 0.88 11.38 -10.72
CA LYS A 779 0.13 11.75 -11.93
C LYS A 779 0.23 10.68 -13.02
N ARG A 780 1.32 9.91 -13.07
CA ARG A 780 1.46 8.77 -13.98
C ARG A 780 0.56 7.60 -13.55
N GLY A 781 0.42 7.37 -12.25
CA GLY A 781 -0.28 6.22 -11.68
C GLY A 781 0.55 4.93 -11.74
N PRO A 782 0.01 3.79 -11.28
CA PRO A 782 0.72 2.52 -11.30
C PRO A 782 0.97 2.10 -12.76
N GLY A 783 2.23 1.81 -13.11
CA GLY A 783 2.64 1.60 -14.50
C GLY A 783 1.91 0.43 -15.17
N GLY A 784 1.25 0.67 -16.31
CA GLY A 784 0.72 -0.38 -17.18
C GLY A 784 -0.53 0.02 -17.96
N GLN A 785 -0.59 -0.36 -19.23
CA GLN A 785 -1.71 -0.16 -20.17
C GLN A 785 -2.92 -1.06 -19.83
N GLY A 786 -3.36 -1.06 -18.56
CA GLY A 786 -4.51 -1.83 -18.09
C GLY A 786 -5.83 -1.06 -18.18
N PRO A 787 -6.98 -1.76 -18.24
CA PRO A 787 -8.32 -1.15 -18.27
C PRO A 787 -8.71 -0.41 -16.97
N GLU A 788 -7.96 -0.59 -15.88
CA GLU A 788 -8.17 0.00 -14.54
C GLU A 788 -7.17 1.12 -14.21
N ARG A 789 -6.81 1.92 -15.21
CA ARG A 789 -5.91 3.06 -15.06
C ARG A 789 -6.57 4.20 -14.26
N TRP A 790 -5.95 4.63 -13.17
CA TRP A 790 -6.28 5.84 -12.42
C TRP A 790 -5.01 6.49 -11.85
N ASN A 791 -5.09 7.75 -11.42
CA ASN A 791 -3.94 8.48 -10.89
C ASN A 791 -4.35 9.45 -9.77
N VAL A 792 -3.36 10.15 -9.20
CA VAL A 792 -3.56 11.22 -8.22
C VAL A 792 -3.18 12.56 -8.85
N HIS A 793 -4.14 13.46 -8.93
CA HIS A 793 -3.92 14.86 -9.30
C HIS A 793 -3.66 15.69 -8.03
N SER A 794 -2.41 16.09 -7.84
CA SER A 794 -1.98 16.87 -6.67
C SER A 794 -1.20 18.12 -7.06
N ARG A 795 -1.02 19.03 -6.10
CA ARG A 795 -0.14 20.18 -6.22
C ARG A 795 0.96 20.09 -5.17
N VAL A 796 2.02 20.84 -5.38
CA VAL A 796 3.18 20.91 -4.49
C VAL A 796 3.38 22.34 -4.02
N LEU A 797 3.92 22.50 -2.82
CA LEU A 797 4.38 23.76 -2.26
C LEU A 797 5.86 23.62 -1.95
N GLY A 798 6.72 23.99 -2.91
CA GLY A 798 8.15 23.77 -2.80
C GLY A 798 8.51 22.29 -2.68
N ASN A 799 9.16 21.91 -1.57
CA ASN A 799 9.53 20.54 -1.26
C ASN A 799 8.42 19.75 -0.53
N VAL A 800 7.21 20.30 -0.42
CA VAL A 800 6.08 19.66 0.26
C VAL A 800 5.05 19.18 -0.76
N LEU A 801 4.73 17.88 -0.70
CA LEU A 801 3.54 17.33 -1.32
C LEU A 801 2.44 17.25 -0.27
N TYR A 802 1.22 17.67 -0.60
CA TYR A 802 0.08 17.50 0.27
C TYR A 802 -1.06 16.77 -0.44
N LEU A 803 -1.82 16.01 0.33
CA LEU A 803 -3.02 15.32 -0.10
C LEU A 803 -4.17 15.66 0.86
N MET A 804 -5.34 15.95 0.30
CA MET A 804 -6.56 16.21 1.06
C MET A 804 -7.67 15.27 0.63
N GLY A 805 -8.23 14.54 1.59
CA GLY A 805 -9.53 13.90 1.44
C GLY A 805 -10.68 14.89 1.63
N SER A 806 -11.89 14.45 1.29
CA SER A 806 -13.13 15.08 1.70
C SER A 806 -13.70 14.39 2.93
N GLN A 807 -14.76 14.95 3.52
CA GLN A 807 -15.52 14.31 4.60
C GLN A 807 -16.40 13.15 4.09
N ALA A 808 -16.32 12.81 2.80
CA ALA A 808 -16.96 11.65 2.18
C ALA A 808 -15.92 10.64 1.68
N THR A 809 -14.63 10.83 2.00
CA THR A 809 -13.57 9.88 1.63
C THR A 809 -13.70 8.60 2.43
N THR A 810 -13.63 7.45 1.75
CA THR A 810 -13.77 6.13 2.38
C THR A 810 -12.42 5.53 2.77
N LYS A 811 -12.43 4.48 3.60
CA LYS A 811 -11.21 3.75 4.01
C LYS A 811 -10.50 3.12 2.84
N GLU A 812 -11.25 2.51 1.94
CA GLU A 812 -10.74 1.87 0.74
C GLU A 812 -10.04 2.89 -0.17
N GLU A 813 -10.62 4.09 -0.33
CA GLU A 813 -9.97 5.18 -1.07
C GLU A 813 -8.65 5.62 -0.41
N VAL A 814 -8.60 5.77 0.91
CA VAL A 814 -7.37 6.13 1.65
C VAL A 814 -6.28 5.07 1.47
N GLU A 815 -6.63 3.79 1.60
CA GLU A 815 -5.70 2.66 1.43
C GLU A 815 -5.12 2.61 0.01
N GLU A 816 -5.95 2.83 -1.00
CA GLU A 816 -5.53 2.87 -2.41
C GLU A 816 -4.59 4.03 -2.70
N ILE A 817 -4.91 5.23 -2.20
CA ILE A 817 -4.04 6.40 -2.35
C ILE A 817 -2.74 6.18 -1.59
N ALA A 818 -2.79 5.63 -0.38
CA ALA A 818 -1.61 5.27 0.38
C ALA A 818 -0.74 4.30 -0.44
N GLY A 819 -1.31 3.24 -1.01
CA GLY A 819 -0.63 2.30 -1.90
C GLY A 819 0.09 2.99 -3.07
N LEU A 820 -0.55 3.96 -3.73
CA LEU A 820 0.09 4.73 -4.82
C LEU A 820 1.24 5.60 -4.33
N VAL A 821 1.09 6.26 -3.18
CA VAL A 821 2.18 7.03 -2.57
C VAL A 821 3.35 6.11 -2.24
N LYS A 822 3.07 4.89 -1.74
CA LYS A 822 4.10 3.88 -1.47
C LYS A 822 4.84 3.46 -2.73
N LEU A 823 4.12 3.21 -3.82
CA LEU A 823 4.73 2.86 -5.11
C LEU A 823 5.56 4.01 -5.71
N ALA A 824 5.13 5.25 -5.51
CA ALA A 824 5.81 6.43 -6.05
C ALA A 824 7.08 6.83 -5.28
N LEU A 825 7.20 6.41 -4.00
CA LEU A 825 8.37 6.65 -3.17
C LEU A 825 9.35 5.46 -3.24
N PRO A 826 10.59 5.65 -3.75
CA PRO A 826 11.59 4.57 -3.78
C PRO A 826 12.10 4.26 -2.37
N GLY A 827 11.86 3.06 -1.86
CA GLY A 827 12.33 2.62 -0.54
C GLY A 827 11.99 1.16 -0.20
N VAL A 828 12.68 0.61 0.81
CA VAL A 828 12.37 -0.70 1.38
C VAL A 828 11.19 -0.50 2.34
N TRP A 829 10.01 -0.94 1.95
CA TRP A 829 8.83 -0.95 2.81
C TRP A 829 8.96 -2.13 3.77
N ALA A 830 8.81 -1.89 5.08
CA ALA A 830 8.75 -2.97 6.05
C ALA A 830 7.46 -3.75 5.82
N PHE A 831 7.58 -5.01 5.43
CA PHE A 831 6.45 -5.93 5.39
C PHE A 831 6.40 -6.64 6.74
N ASP A 832 5.27 -6.57 7.45
CA ASP A 832 5.07 -7.37 8.65
C ASP A 832 5.04 -8.85 8.26
N GLN A 833 6.09 -9.58 8.63
CA GLN A 833 6.22 -11.00 8.33
C GLN A 833 5.44 -11.81 9.36
N ALA A 834 4.36 -12.47 8.92
CA ALA A 834 3.49 -13.23 9.81
C ALA A 834 4.01 -14.66 10.13
N ALA A 835 4.59 -15.36 9.14
CA ALA A 835 5.10 -16.73 9.27
C ALA A 835 5.98 -17.15 8.09
N ILE A 836 6.88 -18.12 8.30
CA ILE A 836 7.76 -18.73 7.29
C ILE A 836 7.67 -20.26 7.44
N TYR A 837 7.27 -20.95 6.38
CA TYR A 837 7.06 -22.41 6.37
C TYR A 837 8.17 -23.14 5.61
N PHE A 838 8.61 -24.29 6.14
CA PHE A 838 9.56 -25.20 5.52
C PHE A 838 8.96 -26.60 5.35
N ASP A 839 9.31 -27.27 4.25
CA ASP A 839 8.90 -28.66 3.97
C ASP A 839 9.44 -29.64 5.02
N GLY A 840 8.55 -30.44 5.61
CA GLY A 840 8.93 -31.50 6.56
C GLY A 840 8.83 -32.92 5.99
N TYR A 841 7.82 -33.24 5.17
CA TYR A 841 7.67 -34.55 4.51
C TYR A 841 7.39 -34.36 3.01
N LEU A 842 8.16 -35.04 2.16
CA LEU A 842 7.97 -35.04 0.71
C LEU A 842 7.31 -36.35 0.25
N PRO A 843 6.22 -36.29 -0.54
CA PRO A 843 5.46 -37.48 -0.95
C PRO A 843 6.28 -38.44 -1.83
N ALA A 844 5.89 -39.71 -1.88
CA ALA A 844 6.58 -40.74 -2.68
C ALA A 844 6.70 -40.38 -4.17
N SER A 845 5.75 -39.61 -4.71
CA SER A 845 5.77 -39.08 -6.08
C SER A 845 7.04 -38.29 -6.38
N LYS A 846 7.57 -37.52 -5.42
CA LYS A 846 8.79 -36.71 -5.56
C LYS A 846 10.10 -37.53 -5.55
N LYS A 847 10.01 -38.86 -5.63
CA LYS A 847 11.18 -39.77 -5.56
C LYS A 847 12.12 -39.55 -6.74
N GLY A 848 11.59 -39.27 -7.93
CA GLY A 848 12.39 -38.98 -9.12
C GLY A 848 13.23 -37.71 -8.94
N GLU A 849 12.61 -36.65 -8.43
CA GLU A 849 13.21 -35.35 -8.18
C GLU A 849 14.29 -35.43 -7.09
N ARG A 850 14.07 -36.21 -6.03
CA ARG A 850 15.09 -36.49 -5.00
C ARG A 850 16.31 -37.19 -5.61
N LEU A 851 16.09 -38.24 -6.41
CA LEU A 851 17.17 -38.97 -7.09
C LEU A 851 17.91 -38.07 -8.09
N ASP A 852 17.19 -37.21 -8.80
CA ASP A 852 17.77 -36.26 -9.74
C ASP A 852 18.62 -35.19 -9.06
N ARG A 853 18.17 -34.61 -7.94
CA ARG A 853 18.97 -33.66 -7.15
C ARG A 853 20.25 -34.31 -6.60
N ILE A 854 20.17 -35.56 -6.11
CA ILE A 854 21.34 -36.32 -5.65
C ILE A 854 22.29 -36.64 -6.82
N TYR A 855 21.75 -37.01 -7.97
CA TYR A 855 22.51 -37.29 -9.19
C TYR A 855 23.24 -36.05 -9.71
N GLN A 856 22.54 -34.92 -9.84
CA GLN A 856 23.13 -33.63 -10.26
C GLN A 856 24.25 -33.19 -9.32
N SER A 857 24.02 -33.25 -8.01
CA SER A 857 25.05 -32.92 -7.00
C SER A 857 26.25 -33.86 -7.08
N SER A 858 26.01 -35.16 -7.31
CA SER A 858 27.07 -36.16 -7.49
C SER A 858 27.90 -35.89 -8.75
N ASN A 859 27.26 -35.50 -9.86
CA ASN A 859 27.94 -35.11 -11.09
C ASN A 859 28.77 -33.84 -10.91
N VAL A 860 28.26 -32.83 -10.18
CA VAL A 860 29.03 -31.62 -9.88
C VAL A 860 30.30 -31.96 -9.10
N SER A 861 30.19 -32.76 -8.04
CA SER A 861 31.37 -33.20 -7.26
C SER A 861 32.34 -34.04 -8.11
N SER A 862 31.85 -34.91 -9.00
CA SER A 862 32.70 -35.72 -9.88
C SER A 862 33.41 -34.88 -10.94
N ASN A 863 32.70 -33.97 -11.59
CA ASN A 863 33.26 -33.05 -12.59
C ASN A 863 34.31 -32.15 -11.95
N TYR A 864 34.03 -31.66 -10.73
CA TYR A 864 34.96 -30.84 -9.97
C TYR A 864 36.26 -31.60 -9.66
N PHE A 865 36.17 -32.86 -9.22
CA PHE A 865 37.34 -33.72 -9.04
C PHE A 865 38.14 -33.90 -10.33
N SER A 866 37.49 -34.26 -11.44
CA SER A 866 38.17 -34.46 -12.72
C SER A 866 38.88 -33.20 -13.22
N SER A 867 38.36 -32.02 -12.89
CA SER A 867 38.97 -30.74 -13.26
C SER A 867 40.13 -30.31 -12.36
N THR A 868 40.30 -30.92 -11.18
CA THR A 868 41.30 -30.52 -10.15
C THR A 868 42.03 -31.71 -9.53
N ILE A 869 42.57 -32.60 -10.37
CA ILE A 869 43.21 -33.87 -9.97
C ILE A 869 44.38 -33.67 -8.98
N SER A 870 45.14 -32.57 -9.09
CA SER A 870 46.28 -32.27 -8.22
C SER A 870 45.91 -31.60 -6.87
N GLY A 871 44.63 -31.42 -6.59
CA GLY A 871 44.12 -30.68 -5.42
C GLY A 871 43.68 -29.27 -5.75
N ILE A 872 43.06 -28.59 -4.79
CA ILE A 872 42.48 -27.25 -4.99
C ILE A 872 43.58 -26.18 -4.85
N PRO A 873 43.76 -25.27 -5.84
CA PRO A 873 44.70 -24.16 -5.72
C PRO A 873 44.37 -23.28 -4.51
N SER A 874 45.36 -22.98 -3.66
CA SER A 874 45.14 -22.07 -2.52
C SER A 874 44.76 -20.69 -3.05
N ALA A 875 43.57 -20.19 -2.70
CA ALA A 875 43.16 -18.83 -3.03
C ALA A 875 44.20 -17.82 -2.50
N SER A 876 44.84 -17.06 -3.40
CA SER A 876 45.70 -15.95 -3.00
C SER A 876 44.87 -14.93 -2.23
N LYS A 877 45.38 -14.50 -1.08
CA LYS A 877 44.76 -13.46 -0.25
C LYS A 877 44.65 -12.17 -1.06
N SER A 878 43.46 -11.86 -1.55
CA SER A 878 43.05 -10.47 -1.81
C SER A 878 41.86 -10.18 -0.90
N HIS A 879 42.11 -9.37 0.12
CA HIS A 879 41.06 -8.78 0.94
C HIS A 879 40.31 -7.76 0.09
N SER A 880 39.05 -8.02 -0.22
CA SER A 880 38.07 -6.96 -0.38
C SER A 880 36.73 -7.45 0.17
N SER A 881 36.32 -6.84 1.27
CA SER A 881 35.00 -6.96 1.85
C SER A 881 33.98 -6.35 0.89
N SER A 882 33.19 -7.18 0.22
CA SER A 882 31.91 -6.76 -0.34
C SER A 882 30.93 -7.92 -0.21
N GLN A 883 29.80 -7.61 0.41
CA GLN A 883 28.63 -8.46 0.56
C GLN A 883 28.29 -9.07 -0.80
N ALA A 884 28.36 -10.40 -0.89
CA ALA A 884 27.98 -11.12 -2.07
C ALA A 884 26.45 -11.24 -2.11
N THR A 885 25.82 -10.33 -2.84
CA THR A 885 24.51 -10.52 -3.46
C THR A 885 24.50 -11.83 -4.26
N LEU A 886 23.51 -12.69 -4.03
CA LEU A 886 23.25 -13.89 -4.83
C LEU A 886 22.93 -13.47 -6.28
N GLY A 887 23.93 -13.59 -7.15
CA GLY A 887 23.80 -13.33 -8.58
C GLY A 887 25.00 -13.92 -9.32
N THR A 888 24.78 -15.08 -9.94
CA THR A 888 25.55 -15.68 -11.05
C THR A 888 27.04 -15.30 -11.17
N ARG A 889 27.95 -16.17 -10.70
CA ARG A 889 29.39 -16.08 -11.02
C ARG A 889 30.01 -17.45 -11.35
N ASN A 890 30.53 -17.55 -12.58
CA ASN A 890 31.67 -18.36 -13.04
C ASN A 890 31.95 -19.69 -12.31
N ASN A 891 31.36 -20.78 -12.84
CA ASN A 891 31.33 -22.17 -12.35
C ASN A 891 32.66 -22.96 -12.30
N ALA A 892 33.83 -22.35 -12.13
CA ALA A 892 35.09 -23.12 -12.14
C ALA A 892 35.98 -22.97 -10.90
N ARG A 893 35.60 -22.20 -9.87
CA ARG A 893 36.48 -21.92 -8.72
C ARG A 893 35.84 -21.93 -7.32
N GLN A 894 34.57 -22.30 -7.18
CA GLN A 894 33.93 -22.44 -5.86
C GLN A 894 33.73 -23.92 -5.51
N LEU A 895 34.11 -24.28 -4.28
CA LEU A 895 33.82 -25.58 -3.68
C LEU A 895 32.31 -25.86 -3.75
N PRO A 896 31.88 -27.12 -4.00
CA PRO A 896 30.47 -27.50 -3.91
C PRO A 896 29.87 -27.06 -2.57
N ILE A 897 28.65 -26.54 -2.62
CA ILE A 897 27.90 -26.08 -1.44
C ILE A 897 27.78 -27.26 -0.44
N PRO A 898 28.06 -27.08 0.87
CA PRO A 898 27.91 -28.15 1.85
C PRO A 898 26.52 -28.77 1.83
N ALA A 899 26.42 -30.10 1.82
CA ALA A 899 25.14 -30.79 1.64
C ALA A 899 24.14 -30.67 2.80
N PHE A 900 24.53 -29.98 3.86
CA PHE A 900 23.72 -29.74 5.04
C PHE A 900 23.28 -28.28 5.21
N ILE A 901 23.38 -27.43 4.17
CA ILE A 901 22.99 -26.02 4.26
C ILE A 901 21.54 -25.83 4.71
N VAL A 902 20.57 -26.52 4.09
CA VAL A 902 19.15 -26.28 4.40
C VAL A 902 18.83 -26.64 5.86
N PRO A 903 19.21 -27.82 6.38
CA PRO A 903 19.09 -28.11 7.82
C PRO A 903 19.86 -27.14 8.72
N ALA A 904 21.02 -26.63 8.29
CA ALA A 904 21.81 -25.68 9.09
C ALA A 904 21.16 -24.28 9.15
N ILE A 905 20.55 -23.81 8.05
CA ILE A 905 19.78 -22.57 8.00
C ILE A 905 18.54 -22.70 8.89
N LEU A 906 17.81 -23.82 8.77
CA LEU A 906 16.63 -24.08 9.58
C LEU A 906 16.95 -24.09 11.08
N ASP A 907 18.03 -24.76 11.48
CA ASP A 907 18.52 -24.74 12.87
C ASP A 907 18.86 -23.31 13.33
N ALA A 908 19.59 -22.55 12.52
CA ALA A 908 20.01 -21.20 12.87
C ALA A 908 18.81 -20.26 13.05
N LEU A 909 17.86 -20.29 12.13
CA LEU A 909 16.64 -19.48 12.20
C LEU A 909 15.76 -19.88 13.38
N ARG A 910 15.62 -21.18 13.67
CA ARG A 910 14.87 -21.66 14.84
C ARG A 910 15.53 -21.31 16.18
N SER A 911 16.85 -21.19 16.19
CA SER A 911 17.61 -20.74 17.36
C SER A 911 17.72 -19.21 17.48
N SER A 912 17.17 -18.45 16.53
CA SER A 912 17.18 -16.99 16.54
C SER A 912 16.09 -16.47 17.47
N ASP A 913 16.46 -15.55 18.38
CA ASP A 913 15.48 -14.85 19.23
C ASP A 913 14.52 -13.97 18.40
N GLU A 914 14.97 -13.49 17.24
CA GLU A 914 14.22 -12.60 16.35
C GLU A 914 13.28 -13.40 15.42
N TYR A 915 13.78 -14.43 14.74
CA TYR A 915 13.01 -15.13 13.70
C TYR A 915 12.41 -16.46 14.16
N GLY A 916 12.83 -17.00 15.31
CA GLY A 916 12.48 -18.37 15.72
C GLY A 916 10.97 -18.61 15.86
N HIS A 917 10.21 -17.59 16.25
CA HIS A 917 8.76 -17.66 16.40
C HIS A 917 7.99 -17.66 15.06
N LEU A 918 8.63 -17.20 13.98
CA LEU A 918 8.05 -17.17 12.63
C LEU A 918 8.28 -18.49 11.87
N ILE A 919 9.23 -19.32 12.29
CA ILE A 919 9.64 -20.51 11.53
C ILE A 919 8.81 -21.74 11.89
N HIS A 920 8.07 -22.26 10.91
CA HIS A 920 7.27 -23.48 11.01
C HIS A 920 7.82 -24.57 10.08
N LEU A 921 8.04 -25.78 10.61
CA LEU A 921 8.33 -26.97 9.79
C LEU A 921 7.05 -27.81 9.72
N VAL A 922 6.53 -28.00 8.52
CA VAL A 922 5.19 -28.56 8.34
C VAL A 922 5.23 -30.02 7.86
N PRO A 923 4.24 -30.84 8.21
CA PRO A 923 4.21 -32.27 7.87
C PRO A 923 3.80 -32.55 6.41
N GLY A 924 4.25 -31.73 5.46
CA GLY A 924 3.93 -31.80 4.04
C GLY A 924 4.68 -30.73 3.26
N GLU A 925 4.19 -30.38 2.05
CA GLU A 925 4.69 -29.24 1.28
C GLU A 925 4.28 -27.92 1.96
N ALA A 926 5.23 -27.00 2.11
CA ALA A 926 5.03 -25.71 2.78
C ALA A 926 3.88 -24.89 2.16
N ASP A 927 3.68 -25.01 0.85
CA ASP A 927 2.70 -24.23 0.08
C ASP A 927 1.26 -24.43 0.58
N SER A 928 0.91 -25.64 1.02
CA SER A 928 -0.43 -25.94 1.55
C SER A 928 -0.71 -25.21 2.87
N PHE A 929 0.31 -25.14 3.72
CA PHE A 929 0.20 -24.50 5.03
C PHE A 929 0.26 -22.98 4.93
N CYS A 930 1.08 -22.44 4.02
CA CYS A 930 1.04 -21.03 3.63
C CYS A 930 -0.37 -20.64 3.17
N ALA A 931 -0.99 -21.49 2.35
CA ALA A 931 -2.36 -21.27 1.91
C ALA A 931 -3.33 -21.30 3.10
N ASP A 932 -3.36 -22.33 3.93
CA ASP A 932 -4.32 -22.38 5.04
C ASP A 932 -4.19 -21.20 6.04
N ASP A 933 -2.98 -20.73 6.32
CA ASP A 933 -2.76 -19.58 7.20
C ASP A 933 -3.25 -18.26 6.58
N VAL A 934 -3.02 -18.05 5.28
CA VAL A 934 -3.57 -16.88 4.57
C VAL A 934 -5.10 -16.94 4.45
N LYS A 935 -5.69 -18.13 4.30
CA LYS A 935 -7.15 -18.29 4.27
C LYS A 935 -7.80 -17.84 5.57
N SER A 936 -7.14 -18.14 6.70
CA SER A 936 -7.67 -17.87 8.03
C SER A 936 -7.35 -16.45 8.52
N LYS A 937 -6.20 -15.88 8.13
CA LYS A 937 -5.69 -14.61 8.67
C LYS A 937 -5.61 -13.47 7.64
N GLY A 938 -5.72 -13.76 6.35
CA GLY A 938 -5.38 -12.84 5.26
C GLY A 938 -3.86 -12.68 5.11
N GLY A 939 -3.39 -12.18 3.95
CA GLY A 939 -1.97 -11.89 3.72
C GLY A 939 -1.48 -12.16 2.29
N THR A 940 -0.20 -11.88 2.04
CA THR A 940 0.50 -12.18 0.77
C THR A 940 1.52 -13.29 1.01
N VAL A 941 1.52 -14.33 0.16
CA VAL A 941 2.51 -15.43 0.21
C VAL A 941 3.68 -15.12 -0.71
N ILE A 942 4.89 -15.38 -0.23
CA ILE A 942 6.13 -15.35 -1.03
C ILE A 942 6.76 -16.73 -0.93
N THR A 943 6.74 -17.50 -2.01
CA THR A 943 7.37 -18.84 -2.10
C THR A 943 8.55 -18.83 -3.08
N SER A 944 9.51 -19.73 -2.88
CA SER A 944 10.74 -19.79 -3.70
C SER A 944 11.01 -21.13 -4.38
N ASP A 945 10.03 -22.01 -4.53
CA ASP A 945 10.13 -23.18 -5.43
C ASP A 945 8.75 -23.38 -6.09
N SER A 946 8.56 -22.77 -7.27
CA SER A 946 7.41 -22.90 -8.20
C SER A 946 6.07 -22.21 -7.81
N ASP A 947 5.72 -21.20 -8.61
CA ASP A 947 4.36 -20.83 -9.06
C ASP A 947 3.29 -20.17 -8.15
N LEU A 948 3.60 -19.52 -7.02
CA LEU A 948 2.56 -18.74 -6.31
C LEU A 948 3.01 -17.34 -5.88
N LEU A 949 2.73 -16.35 -6.76
CA LEU A 949 2.33 -14.99 -6.37
C LEU A 949 0.82 -14.92 -6.65
N LEU A 950 -0.01 -15.14 -5.64
CA LEU A 950 -1.45 -15.32 -5.84
C LEU A 950 -2.23 -14.02 -5.67
N PHE A 951 -3.00 -13.67 -6.70
CA PHE A 951 -4.13 -12.75 -6.60
C PHE A 951 -5.33 -13.48 -5.95
N ALA A 952 -6.19 -12.74 -5.22
CA ALA A 952 -7.27 -13.32 -4.41
C ALA A 952 -8.22 -14.27 -5.17
N SER A 953 -8.41 -14.07 -6.48
CA SER A 953 -9.24 -14.92 -7.34
C SER A 953 -8.58 -16.26 -7.68
N GLU A 954 -7.29 -16.25 -8.01
CA GLU A 954 -6.51 -17.45 -8.36
C GLU A 954 -6.26 -18.30 -7.11
N TYR A 955 -6.18 -17.64 -5.95
CA TYR A 955 -6.01 -18.27 -4.65
C TYR A 955 -7.20 -19.16 -4.26
N ALA A 956 -8.44 -18.70 -4.47
CA ALA A 956 -9.63 -19.49 -4.15
C ALA A 956 -9.71 -20.77 -4.99
N GLU A 957 -9.29 -20.70 -6.25
CA GLU A 957 -9.24 -21.84 -7.16
C GLU A 957 -8.11 -22.81 -6.78
N PHE A 958 -6.91 -22.30 -6.46
CA PHE A 958 -5.80 -23.10 -5.93
C PHE A 958 -6.18 -23.83 -4.63
N VAL A 959 -6.74 -23.11 -3.65
CA VAL A 959 -7.20 -23.69 -2.37
C VAL A 959 -8.25 -24.76 -2.62
N SER A 960 -9.18 -24.54 -3.55
CA SER A 960 -10.17 -25.56 -3.91
C SER A 960 -9.53 -26.78 -4.56
N GLN A 961 -8.58 -26.61 -5.48
CA GLN A 961 -7.89 -27.73 -6.14
C GLN A 961 -7.06 -28.54 -5.14
N TYR A 962 -6.43 -27.87 -4.17
CA TYR A 962 -5.56 -28.50 -3.20
C TYR A 962 -6.33 -29.18 -2.05
N LEU A 963 -7.36 -28.53 -1.50
CA LEU A 963 -8.22 -29.13 -0.46
C LEU A 963 -9.09 -30.28 -1.00
N ASN A 964 -9.46 -30.25 -2.29
CA ASN A 964 -10.18 -31.34 -2.93
C ASN A 964 -9.25 -32.46 -3.43
N SER A 965 -7.92 -32.31 -3.25
CA SER A 965 -6.97 -33.38 -3.50
C SER A 965 -6.99 -34.35 -2.29
N PRO A 966 -7.12 -35.67 -2.51
CA PRO A 966 -7.26 -36.65 -1.43
C PRO A 966 -5.95 -36.76 -0.63
N GLY A 967 -5.78 -35.91 0.38
CA GLY A 967 -4.59 -35.92 1.25
C GLY A 967 -4.50 -34.83 2.33
N ALA A 968 -5.38 -33.83 2.35
CA ALA A 968 -5.19 -32.61 3.14
C ALA A 968 -5.69 -32.64 4.60
N SER A 969 -5.71 -33.80 5.28
CA SER A 969 -5.98 -33.82 6.73
C SER A 969 -5.13 -34.87 7.45
N LEU A 970 -3.83 -34.58 7.55
CA LEU A 970 -2.88 -35.38 8.32
C LEU A 970 -2.66 -34.77 9.71
N THR A 971 -3.43 -35.21 10.71
CA THR A 971 -3.07 -34.95 12.12
C THR A 971 -1.90 -35.84 12.52
N MET A 972 -0.70 -35.29 12.43
CA MET A 972 0.53 -35.98 12.79
C MET A 972 0.99 -35.66 14.23
N PRO A 973 1.68 -36.57 14.91
CA PRO A 973 2.18 -36.31 16.26
C PRO A 973 3.16 -35.14 16.29
N LYS A 974 2.98 -34.22 17.25
CA LYS A 974 3.82 -33.02 17.46
C LYS A 974 5.33 -33.29 17.52
N TYR A 975 5.77 -34.51 17.77
CA TYR A 975 7.21 -34.81 17.84
C TYR A 975 7.91 -34.77 16.47
N LEU A 976 7.18 -34.95 15.35
CA LEU A 976 7.78 -34.92 14.00
C LEU A 976 8.17 -33.51 13.55
N THR A 977 7.51 -32.46 14.05
CA THR A 977 7.78 -31.06 13.65
C THR A 977 9.12 -30.53 14.17
N PHE A 978 9.81 -31.29 15.03
CA PHE A 978 11.11 -30.96 15.61
C PHE A 978 12.30 -31.70 14.98
N LEU A 979 12.04 -32.59 14.02
CA LEU A 979 13.07 -33.40 13.39
C LEU A 979 13.60 -32.74 12.11
N ASP A 980 14.79 -33.19 11.66
CA ASP A 980 15.25 -32.88 10.31
C ASP A 980 14.24 -33.41 9.28
N PRO A 981 13.95 -32.71 8.17
CA PRO A 981 12.97 -33.18 7.17
C PRO A 981 13.22 -34.62 6.69
N ARG A 982 14.49 -34.99 6.47
CA ARG A 982 14.86 -36.33 5.98
C ARG A 982 14.68 -37.40 7.05
N ILE A 983 14.86 -37.05 8.32
CA ILE A 983 14.66 -37.94 9.47
C ILE A 983 13.17 -38.07 9.78
N SER A 984 12.41 -36.98 9.64
CA SER A 984 10.95 -36.97 9.73
C SER A 984 10.34 -37.94 8.72
N GLU A 985 10.75 -37.83 7.45
CA GLU A 985 10.35 -38.73 6.36
C GLU A 985 10.71 -40.18 6.65
N PHE A 986 11.96 -40.43 7.09
CA PHE A 986 12.40 -41.76 7.45
C PHE A 986 11.53 -42.35 8.57
N ILE A 987 11.45 -41.71 9.73
CA ILE A 987 10.67 -42.18 10.88
C ILE A 987 9.19 -42.37 10.51
N PHE A 988 8.62 -41.47 9.70
CA PHE A 988 7.25 -41.60 9.22
C PHE A 988 7.02 -42.92 8.45
N GLY A 989 7.95 -43.30 7.56
CA GLY A 989 7.91 -44.57 6.84
C GLY A 989 7.96 -45.85 7.71
N TRP A 990 8.49 -45.74 8.94
CA TRP A 990 8.50 -46.83 9.92
C TRP A 990 7.21 -46.94 10.73
N THR A 991 6.54 -45.81 10.98
CA THR A 991 5.33 -45.77 11.82
C THR A 991 4.06 -46.30 11.17
N GLY A 992 4.18 -46.96 10.00
CA GLY A 992 3.07 -47.54 9.24
C GLY A 992 2.02 -48.18 10.15
N ASN A 993 0.76 -47.80 9.94
CA ASN A 993 -0.44 -48.21 10.67
C ASN A 993 -0.71 -47.57 12.04
N ALA A 994 -1.22 -46.33 12.02
CA ALA A 994 -2.20 -45.93 13.03
C ALA A 994 -3.26 -44.90 12.57
N ALA A 995 -3.10 -44.20 11.43
CA ALA A 995 -4.11 -43.20 11.03
C ALA A 995 -4.07 -42.77 9.55
N VAL A 996 -4.16 -43.68 8.56
CA VAL A 996 -4.49 -43.29 7.16
C VAL A 996 -5.14 -44.47 6.40
N ASP A 997 -6.48 -44.52 6.36
CA ASP A 997 -7.22 -45.12 5.24
C ASP A 997 -7.35 -44.01 4.19
N ILE A 998 -6.47 -43.95 3.18
CA ILE A 998 -6.59 -43.25 1.88
C ILE A 998 -5.22 -43.48 1.18
N LEU A 999 -5.02 -44.64 0.57
CA LEU A 999 -4.06 -44.86 -0.54
C LEU A 999 -4.57 -46.06 -1.36
N PRO A 1000 -4.47 -46.06 -2.71
CA PRO A 1000 -4.87 -47.19 -3.53
C PRO A 1000 -4.06 -48.47 -3.22
N PRO A 1001 -4.60 -49.68 -3.47
CA PRO A 1001 -4.02 -50.95 -3.01
C PRO A 1001 -2.65 -51.31 -3.63
N ASP A 1002 -2.17 -50.57 -4.63
CA ASP A 1002 -0.96 -50.91 -5.40
C ASP A 1002 0.34 -50.34 -4.80
N THR A 1003 0.27 -49.63 -3.67
CA THR A 1003 1.45 -49.20 -2.91
C THR A 1003 1.60 -50.00 -1.61
N LEU A 1004 1.80 -51.31 -1.75
CA LEU A 1004 2.37 -52.12 -0.67
C LEU A 1004 3.74 -51.55 -0.27
N PRO A 1005 4.11 -51.54 1.03
CA PRO A 1005 5.43 -51.11 1.44
C PRO A 1005 6.46 -52.02 0.79
N THR A 1006 7.45 -51.45 0.09
CA THR A 1006 8.68 -52.18 -0.23
C THR A 1006 9.17 -52.84 1.06
N GLU A 1007 9.62 -54.10 0.99
CA GLU A 1007 10.17 -54.89 2.10
C GLU A 1007 11.36 -54.22 2.85
N SER A 1008 11.75 -53.02 2.45
CA SER A 1008 12.82 -52.20 3.02
C SER A 1008 12.41 -50.73 3.20
N ALA A 1009 12.81 -50.12 4.32
CA ALA A 1009 12.70 -48.69 4.54
C ALA A 1009 13.81 -47.93 3.80
N VAL A 1010 13.55 -46.72 3.31
CA VAL A 1010 14.49 -45.98 2.45
C VAL A 1010 14.99 -44.73 3.17
N LEU A 1011 16.29 -44.47 3.13
CA LEU A 1011 16.89 -43.21 3.59
C LEU A 1011 17.72 -42.54 2.50
N TYR A 1012 17.43 -41.27 2.21
CA TYR A 1012 18.22 -40.43 1.30
C TYR A 1012 19.28 -39.66 2.08
N LEU A 1013 20.53 -40.13 2.02
CA LEU A 1013 21.64 -39.48 2.70
C LEU A 1013 22.15 -38.28 1.90
N PRO A 1014 22.56 -37.19 2.58
CA PRO A 1014 23.11 -36.02 1.89
C PRO A 1014 24.41 -36.37 1.13
N PRO A 1015 24.64 -35.78 -0.05
CA PRO A 1015 25.89 -36.01 -0.79
C PRO A 1015 27.09 -35.41 -0.03
N LEU A 1016 28.10 -36.19 0.32
CA LEU A 1016 29.30 -35.65 0.97
C LEU A 1016 30.34 -35.23 -0.07
N LEU A 1017 31.24 -34.33 0.33
CA LEU A 1017 32.39 -33.95 -0.48
C LEU A 1017 33.52 -34.98 -0.29
N ASP A 1018 33.46 -36.06 -1.06
CA ASP A 1018 34.37 -37.20 -0.94
C ASP A 1018 34.99 -37.64 -2.28
N ARG A 1019 36.26 -38.09 -2.23
CA ARG A 1019 36.97 -38.70 -3.38
C ARG A 1019 36.15 -39.82 -4.04
N TRP A 1020 36.03 -39.80 -5.37
CA TRP A 1020 35.25 -40.79 -6.12
C TRP A 1020 35.91 -42.18 -6.21
N ASP A 1021 37.22 -42.21 -6.09
CA ASP A 1021 38.05 -43.42 -6.18
C ASP A 1021 38.30 -44.08 -4.81
N GLN A 1022 37.68 -43.57 -3.73
CA GLN A 1022 37.69 -44.17 -2.41
C GLN A 1022 36.29 -44.62 -1.99
N ALA A 1023 36.24 -45.51 -0.99
CA ALA A 1023 35.00 -45.91 -0.37
C ALA A 1023 34.27 -44.69 0.22
N SER A 1024 32.93 -44.68 0.14
CA SER A 1024 32.09 -43.55 0.57
C SER A 1024 32.46 -42.99 1.95
N ALA A 1025 32.50 -41.67 2.08
CA ALA A 1025 32.75 -41.01 3.36
C ALA A 1025 31.71 -41.34 4.46
N TRP A 1026 30.57 -41.93 4.10
CA TRP A 1026 29.58 -42.44 5.04
C TRP A 1026 29.96 -43.77 5.71
N ASN A 1027 30.92 -44.53 5.15
CA ASN A 1027 31.25 -45.88 5.61
C ASN A 1027 31.72 -45.97 7.08
N PRO A 1028 32.59 -45.08 7.59
CA PRO A 1028 33.05 -45.15 8.99
C PRO A 1028 31.93 -45.06 10.03
N SER A 1029 30.77 -44.52 9.66
CA SER A 1029 29.63 -44.31 10.54
C SER A 1029 28.44 -45.24 10.24
N THR A 1030 28.61 -46.25 9.39
CA THR A 1030 27.55 -47.22 9.07
C THR A 1030 27.01 -47.92 10.33
N THR A 1031 27.86 -48.31 11.28
CA THR A 1031 27.42 -48.96 12.53
C THR A 1031 26.59 -48.03 13.43
N ILE A 1032 26.87 -46.73 13.42
CA ILE A 1032 26.08 -45.72 14.15
C ILE A 1032 24.69 -45.59 13.51
N ARG A 1033 24.60 -45.59 12.18
CA ARG A 1033 23.33 -45.55 11.45
C ARG A 1033 22.54 -46.85 11.58
N GLN A 1034 23.21 -48.01 11.51
CA GLN A 1034 22.62 -49.32 11.80
C GLN A 1034 21.95 -49.34 13.17
N LEU A 1035 22.66 -48.87 14.20
CA LEU A 1035 22.11 -48.74 15.55
C LEU A 1035 20.88 -47.81 15.57
N ALA A 1036 20.95 -46.65 14.91
CA ALA A 1036 19.82 -45.71 14.83
C ALA A 1036 18.60 -46.32 14.13
N TYR A 1037 18.78 -47.02 13.02
CA TYR A 1037 17.70 -47.67 12.30
C TYR A 1037 17.10 -48.83 13.08
N SER A 1038 17.93 -49.58 13.81
CA SER A 1038 17.48 -50.71 14.64
C SER A 1038 16.59 -50.23 15.79
N PHE A 1039 16.86 -49.04 16.36
CA PHE A 1039 15.96 -48.40 17.33
C PHE A 1039 14.62 -47.93 16.75
N CYS A 1040 14.47 -47.84 15.42
CA CYS A 1040 13.19 -47.54 14.79
C CYS A 1040 12.29 -48.78 14.65
N ARG A 1041 12.84 -49.99 14.82
CA ARG A 1041 12.10 -51.26 14.75
C ARG A 1041 11.13 -51.39 15.92
N ARG A 1042 9.82 -51.36 15.65
CA ARG A 1042 8.78 -51.71 16.64
C ARG A 1042 8.72 -53.23 16.81
N THR A 1043 8.20 -53.71 17.93
CA THR A 1043 8.04 -55.16 18.22
C THR A 1043 7.20 -55.94 17.19
N GLN A 1044 6.51 -55.25 16.28
CA GLN A 1044 5.64 -55.82 15.24
C GLN A 1044 6.13 -55.57 13.80
N ASP A 1045 7.25 -54.86 13.58
CA ASP A 1045 7.79 -54.61 12.22
C ASP A 1045 8.72 -55.75 11.81
N THR A 1046 8.48 -56.35 10.64
CA THR A 1046 9.24 -57.50 10.10
C THR A 1046 10.40 -57.09 9.19
N ARG A 1047 10.61 -55.79 8.95
CA ARG A 1047 11.72 -55.31 8.11
C ARG A 1047 13.05 -55.62 8.77
N SER A 1048 13.98 -56.18 8.00
CA SER A 1048 15.36 -56.50 8.42
C SER A 1048 16.42 -55.61 7.78
N VAL A 1049 16.04 -54.75 6.82
CA VAL A 1049 16.96 -53.95 6.00
C VAL A 1049 16.46 -52.53 5.75
N VAL A 1050 17.37 -51.56 5.81
CA VAL A 1050 17.19 -50.18 5.31
C VAL A 1050 18.03 -49.97 4.05
N VAL A 1051 17.45 -49.40 3.01
CA VAL A 1051 18.16 -49.04 1.78
C VAL A 1051 18.58 -47.58 1.84
N GLU A 1052 19.89 -47.33 1.89
CA GLU A 1052 20.48 -46.01 1.83
C GLU A 1052 20.76 -45.59 0.38
N TYR A 1053 20.14 -44.50 -0.06
CA TYR A 1053 20.54 -43.82 -1.29
C TYR A 1053 21.59 -42.77 -0.94
N ARG A 1054 22.81 -43.06 -1.40
CA ARG A 1054 23.98 -42.20 -1.33
C ARG A 1054 24.55 -42.06 -2.74
N ARG A 1055 25.14 -40.91 -3.06
CA ARG A 1055 26.01 -40.67 -4.23
C ARG A 1055 25.72 -41.57 -5.45
N THR A 1056 24.81 -41.17 -6.33
CA THR A 1056 24.38 -41.98 -7.48
C THR A 1056 25.15 -41.60 -8.75
N LEU A 1057 25.94 -42.53 -9.31
CA LEU A 1057 26.58 -42.37 -10.64
C LEU A 1057 25.64 -42.72 -11.82
N SER A 1058 24.55 -43.41 -11.52
CA SER A 1058 23.51 -43.78 -12.49
C SER A 1058 22.15 -43.63 -11.83
N ARG A 1059 21.16 -43.17 -12.61
CA ARG A 1059 19.75 -43.11 -12.22
C ARG A 1059 19.16 -44.50 -11.88
N ALA A 1060 19.81 -45.59 -12.32
CA ALA A 1060 19.35 -46.96 -12.12
C ALA A 1060 19.94 -47.68 -10.88
N SER A 1061 20.68 -46.99 -10.00
CA SER A 1061 21.28 -47.62 -8.80
C SER A 1061 20.21 -48.10 -7.80
N LYS A 1062 20.38 -49.32 -7.27
CA LYS A 1062 19.44 -49.96 -6.33
C LYS A 1062 19.60 -49.48 -4.86
N GLY A 1063 20.52 -48.55 -4.58
CA GLY A 1063 20.87 -48.14 -3.21
C GLY A 1063 21.71 -49.18 -2.46
N GLN A 1064 22.24 -48.84 -1.28
CA GLN A 1064 22.98 -49.77 -0.43
C GLN A 1064 22.09 -50.31 0.69
N ALA A 1065 21.95 -51.63 0.78
CA ALA A 1065 21.27 -52.30 1.88
C ALA A 1065 22.09 -52.24 3.17
N VAL A 1066 21.45 -51.86 4.27
CA VAL A 1066 21.98 -51.79 5.62
C VAL A 1066 21.12 -52.68 6.52
N GLU A 1067 21.68 -53.79 6.98
CA GLU A 1067 21.01 -54.76 7.85
C GLU A 1067 20.83 -54.20 9.26
N LEU A 1068 19.67 -54.48 9.87
CA LEU A 1068 19.34 -54.10 11.24
C LEU A 1068 19.96 -55.06 12.25
N LEU A 1069 20.31 -54.54 13.42
CA LEU A 1069 20.94 -55.28 14.50
C LEU A 1069 19.90 -55.93 15.42
N GLU A 1070 20.23 -57.12 15.93
CA GLU A 1070 19.48 -57.75 17.00
C GLU A 1070 19.86 -57.18 18.38
N ASP A 1071 19.03 -57.40 19.40
CA ASP A 1071 19.17 -56.77 20.72
C ASP A 1071 20.55 -56.97 21.38
N GLU A 1072 21.17 -58.14 21.23
CA GLU A 1072 22.52 -58.43 21.74
C GLU A 1072 23.59 -57.62 21.02
N GLN A 1073 23.48 -57.51 19.69
CA GLN A 1073 24.40 -56.73 18.85
C GLN A 1073 24.19 -55.22 19.09
N MET A 1074 22.96 -54.78 19.31
CA MET A 1074 22.66 -53.40 19.71
C MET A 1074 23.34 -53.06 21.05
N ALA A 1075 23.31 -53.96 22.03
CA ALA A 1075 23.99 -53.76 23.33
C ALA A 1075 25.50 -53.62 23.17
N GLU A 1076 26.11 -54.44 22.31
CA GLU A 1076 27.55 -54.40 22.01
C GLU A 1076 27.94 -53.06 21.36
N VAL A 1077 27.29 -52.70 20.25
CA VAL A 1077 27.56 -51.45 19.52
C VAL A 1077 27.30 -50.22 20.40
N LEU A 1078 26.25 -50.25 21.22
CA LEU A 1078 25.94 -49.19 22.19
C LEU A 1078 27.03 -49.07 23.27
N GLY A 1079 27.52 -50.20 23.78
CA GLY A 1079 28.63 -50.27 24.74
C GLY A 1079 29.93 -49.70 24.17
N GLU A 1080 30.26 -50.05 22.93
CA GLU A 1080 31.42 -49.52 22.23
C GLU A 1080 31.35 -48.02 21.97
N LEU A 1081 30.20 -47.52 21.50
CA LEU A 1081 29.99 -46.10 21.25
C LEU A 1081 30.04 -45.29 22.55
N LEU A 1082 29.49 -45.82 23.64
CA LEU A 1082 29.63 -45.24 24.98
C LEU A 1082 31.08 -45.24 25.46
N GLY A 1083 31.83 -46.31 25.21
CA GLY A 1083 33.27 -46.38 25.50
C GLY A 1083 34.05 -45.30 24.76
N LEU A 1084 33.73 -45.10 23.48
CA LEU A 1084 34.35 -44.07 22.65
C LEU A 1084 34.00 -42.66 23.12
N CYS A 1085 32.74 -42.38 23.43
CA CYS A 1085 32.28 -41.10 23.99
C CYS A 1085 32.94 -40.82 25.36
N ARG A 1086 33.12 -41.84 26.21
CA ARG A 1086 33.84 -41.69 27.48
C ARG A 1086 35.31 -41.31 27.29
N LYS A 1087 35.98 -41.87 26.29
CA LYS A 1087 37.40 -41.60 26.01
C LYS A 1087 37.63 -40.21 25.38
N THR A 1088 36.66 -39.71 24.62
CA THR A 1088 36.80 -38.50 23.78
C THR A 1088 35.96 -37.32 24.26
N VAL A 1089 34.64 -37.52 24.45
CA VAL A 1089 33.67 -36.45 24.77
C VAL A 1089 33.62 -36.12 26.28
N LYS A 1090 33.88 -37.08 27.18
CA LYS A 1090 33.84 -36.83 28.64
C LYS A 1090 35.00 -35.95 29.16
N LYS A 1091 36.08 -35.75 28.40
CA LYS A 1091 37.28 -35.02 28.88
C LYS A 1091 36.99 -33.50 28.97
N PRO A 1092 37.32 -32.82 30.09
CA PRO A 1092 36.95 -31.41 30.32
C PRO A 1092 37.80 -30.38 29.55
N THR A 1093 38.73 -30.81 28.70
CA THR A 1093 39.66 -29.92 28.00
C THR A 1093 39.21 -29.71 26.54
N GLY A 1094 38.79 -28.49 26.17
CA GLY A 1094 38.51 -28.08 24.78
C GLY A 1094 37.02 -27.90 24.44
N PRO A 1095 36.69 -27.14 23.36
CA PRO A 1095 35.32 -26.90 22.92
C PRO A 1095 34.63 -28.17 22.38
N PRO A 1096 33.30 -28.31 22.50
CA PRO A 1096 32.54 -29.49 22.05
C PRO A 1096 32.83 -29.90 20.60
N GLN A 1097 33.03 -28.94 19.70
CA GLN A 1097 33.35 -29.19 18.30
C GLN A 1097 34.64 -30.01 18.13
N LEU A 1098 35.67 -29.73 18.94
CA LEU A 1098 36.93 -30.48 18.89
C LEU A 1098 36.81 -31.85 19.55
N GLN A 1099 36.02 -31.97 20.63
CA GLN A 1099 35.75 -33.25 21.30
C GLN A 1099 35.06 -34.25 20.36
N TRP A 1100 34.02 -33.79 19.65
CA TRP A 1100 33.29 -34.61 18.70
C TRP A 1100 34.08 -34.87 17.41
N ALA A 1101 34.90 -33.92 16.95
CA ALA A 1101 35.84 -34.17 15.87
C ALA A 1101 36.85 -35.28 16.25
N ALA A 1102 37.40 -35.26 17.46
CA ALA A 1102 38.30 -36.32 17.96
C ALA A 1102 37.61 -37.69 17.98
N MET A 1103 36.34 -37.74 18.40
CA MET A 1103 35.54 -38.96 18.39
C MET A 1103 35.39 -39.52 16.97
N CYS A 1104 35.06 -38.67 15.99
CA CYS A 1104 34.92 -39.07 14.60
C CYS A 1104 36.24 -39.60 14.01
N LEU A 1105 37.37 -38.98 14.36
CA LEU A 1105 38.68 -39.46 13.94
C LEU A 1105 38.99 -40.85 14.54
N CYS A 1106 38.66 -41.08 15.82
CA CYS A 1106 38.82 -42.40 16.43
C CYS A 1106 37.91 -43.45 15.77
N GLN A 1107 36.69 -43.06 15.38
CA GLN A 1107 35.76 -43.93 14.68
C GLN A 1107 36.30 -44.36 13.30
N GLU A 1108 36.93 -43.47 12.54
CA GLU A 1108 37.59 -43.80 11.27
C GLU A 1108 38.75 -44.78 11.47
N VAL A 1109 39.60 -44.54 12.47
CA VAL A 1109 40.74 -45.42 12.78
C VAL A 1109 40.27 -46.84 13.09
N ARG A 1110 39.21 -46.99 13.91
CA ARG A 1110 38.61 -48.29 14.22
C ARG A 1110 38.07 -48.97 12.97
N HIS A 1111 37.28 -48.23 12.19
CA HIS A 1111 36.70 -48.75 10.96
C HIS A 1111 37.77 -49.22 9.96
N ALA A 1112 38.85 -48.46 9.80
CA ALA A 1112 39.97 -48.86 8.95
C ALA A 1112 40.64 -50.15 9.45
N ALA A 1113 40.88 -50.25 10.77
CA ALA A 1113 41.44 -51.44 11.39
C ALA A 1113 40.54 -52.69 11.22
N ASP A 1114 39.22 -52.54 11.42
CA ASP A 1114 38.25 -53.64 11.27
C ASP A 1114 38.16 -54.14 9.81
N GLN A 1115 38.41 -53.26 8.84
CA GLN A 1115 38.42 -53.59 7.40
C GLN A 1115 39.81 -54.03 6.89
N GLY A 1116 40.83 -54.08 7.75
CA GLY A 1116 42.21 -54.40 7.35
C GLY A 1116 42.87 -53.35 6.45
N ASN A 1117 42.37 -52.11 6.46
CA ASN A 1117 42.85 -51.00 5.62
C ASN A 1117 43.71 -50.00 6.42
N ASP A 1118 44.59 -49.28 5.73
CA ASP A 1118 45.35 -48.17 6.33
C ASP A 1118 44.43 -46.98 6.68
N SER A 1119 44.46 -46.54 7.95
CA SER A 1119 43.68 -45.37 8.40
C SER A 1119 44.11 -44.08 7.69
N LEU A 1120 43.12 -43.37 7.12
CA LEU A 1120 43.33 -42.07 6.49
C LEU A 1120 43.74 -41.01 7.52
N VAL A 1121 43.19 -41.10 8.73
CA VAL A 1121 43.57 -40.24 9.86
C VAL A 1121 45.04 -40.37 10.19
N LEU A 1122 45.58 -41.59 10.32
CA LEU A 1122 46.99 -41.81 10.62
C LEU A 1122 47.89 -41.37 9.46
N LYS A 1123 47.48 -41.61 8.21
CA LYS A 1123 48.19 -41.16 7.01
C LYS A 1123 48.30 -39.62 6.97
N LEU A 1124 47.21 -38.91 7.22
CA LEU A 1124 47.18 -37.45 7.25
C LEU A 1124 47.90 -36.88 8.48
N TRP A 1125 47.79 -37.53 9.64
CA TRP A 1125 48.55 -37.14 10.84
C TRP A 1125 50.07 -37.25 10.60
N ARG A 1126 50.55 -38.33 9.96
CA ARG A 1126 51.99 -38.47 9.58
C ARG A 1126 52.46 -37.39 8.59
N LYS A 1127 51.55 -36.87 7.75
CA LYS A 1127 51.85 -35.71 6.89
C LYS A 1127 51.87 -34.42 7.70
N ALA A 1128 50.88 -34.21 8.57
CA ALA A 1128 50.77 -33.04 9.44
C ALA A 1128 51.92 -32.94 10.47
N SER A 1129 52.46 -34.07 10.92
CA SER A 1129 53.58 -34.07 11.87
C SER A 1129 54.85 -33.49 11.30
N LYS A 1130 55.09 -33.66 9.99
CA LYS A 1130 56.20 -33.03 9.27
C LYS A 1130 56.05 -31.51 9.12
N SER A 1131 54.84 -30.98 9.29
CA SER A 1131 54.46 -29.58 9.08
C SER A 1131 53.87 -28.91 10.33
N ARG A 1132 54.24 -29.39 11.54
CA ARG A 1132 53.79 -28.85 12.84
C ARG A 1132 52.27 -28.68 12.96
N GLY A 1133 51.52 -29.69 12.52
CA GLY A 1133 50.06 -29.74 12.63
C GLY A 1133 49.31 -29.08 11.48
N GLN A 1134 50.00 -28.50 10.49
CA GLN A 1134 49.36 -27.91 9.33
C GLN A 1134 49.14 -28.91 8.19
N LEU A 1135 47.89 -29.08 7.78
CA LEU A 1135 47.52 -29.81 6.57
C LEU A 1135 47.25 -28.84 5.43
N ASP A 1136 47.54 -29.27 4.20
CA ASP A 1136 47.00 -28.61 3.03
C ASP A 1136 45.51 -28.98 2.88
N PRO A 1137 44.57 -28.04 3.12
CA PRO A 1137 43.14 -28.31 2.98
C PRO A 1137 42.74 -28.54 1.51
N GLY A 1138 43.60 -28.18 0.54
CA GLY A 1138 43.39 -28.43 -0.88
C GLY A 1138 43.66 -29.87 -1.30
N ASN A 1139 44.19 -30.73 -0.41
CA ASN A 1139 44.44 -32.14 -0.72
C ASN A 1139 43.14 -32.96 -0.63
N TRP A 1140 42.87 -33.76 -1.66
CA TRP A 1140 41.72 -34.65 -1.71
C TRP A 1140 41.61 -35.65 -0.56
N ASP A 1141 42.72 -36.10 0.03
CA ASP A 1141 42.71 -36.93 1.25
C ASP A 1141 42.13 -36.13 2.45
N ALA A 1142 42.49 -34.86 2.60
CA ALA A 1142 42.00 -34.00 3.69
C ALA A 1142 40.52 -33.61 3.51
N MET A 1143 40.09 -33.41 2.26
CA MET A 1143 38.69 -33.17 1.92
C MET A 1143 37.83 -34.42 2.18
N HIS A 1144 38.31 -35.60 1.76
CA HIS A 1144 37.63 -36.86 2.03
C HIS A 1144 37.50 -37.11 3.55
N LEU A 1145 38.54 -36.82 4.34
CA LEU A 1145 38.47 -36.91 5.79
C LEU A 1145 37.47 -35.90 6.40
N ALA A 1146 37.41 -34.66 5.89
CA ALA A 1146 36.37 -33.71 6.31
C ALA A 1146 34.97 -34.26 6.03
N GLY A 1147 34.76 -34.87 4.86
CA GLY A 1147 33.54 -35.60 4.52
C GLY A 1147 33.22 -36.73 5.51
N GLN A 1148 34.21 -37.54 5.88
CA GLN A 1148 34.02 -38.63 6.86
C GLN A 1148 33.63 -38.11 8.25
N ILE A 1149 34.22 -37.00 8.69
CA ILE A 1149 33.83 -36.33 9.95
C ILE A 1149 32.38 -35.85 9.86
N GLN A 1150 32.02 -35.14 8.79
CA GLN A 1150 30.66 -34.64 8.58
C GLN A 1150 29.62 -35.77 8.51
N GLY A 1151 29.91 -36.85 7.79
CA GLY A 1151 29.05 -38.04 7.70
C GLY A 1151 28.86 -38.73 9.05
N THR A 1152 29.93 -38.80 9.86
CA THR A 1152 29.86 -39.37 11.21
C THR A 1152 29.06 -38.50 12.16
N LEU A 1153 29.27 -37.18 12.16
CA LEU A 1153 28.51 -36.24 12.97
C LEU A 1153 27.02 -36.23 12.60
N TYR A 1154 26.70 -36.29 11.31
CA TYR A 1154 25.31 -36.39 10.86
C TYR A 1154 24.67 -37.73 11.26
N SER A 1155 25.41 -38.84 11.18
CA SER A 1155 24.95 -40.16 11.65
C SER A 1155 24.63 -40.18 13.15
N LEU A 1156 25.44 -39.50 13.98
CA LEU A 1156 25.17 -39.32 15.41
C LEU A 1156 23.95 -38.44 15.65
N ARG A 1157 23.71 -37.44 14.79
CA ARG A 1157 22.51 -36.61 14.84
C ARG A 1157 21.26 -37.42 14.48
N ILE A 1158 21.31 -38.29 13.48
CA ILE A 1158 20.24 -39.26 13.19
C ILE A 1158 19.94 -40.09 14.43
N LEU A 1159 20.97 -40.69 15.04
CA LEU A 1159 20.82 -41.47 16.27
C LEU A 1159 20.22 -40.66 17.42
N HIS A 1160 20.68 -39.43 17.64
CA HIS A 1160 20.17 -38.54 18.68
C HIS A 1160 18.68 -38.21 18.48
N GLN A 1161 18.29 -37.84 17.26
CA GLN A 1161 16.90 -37.52 16.92
C GLN A 1161 15.99 -38.74 17.07
N VAL A 1162 16.41 -39.91 16.57
CA VAL A 1162 15.66 -41.17 16.72
C VAL A 1162 15.48 -41.54 18.20
N LEU A 1163 16.56 -41.53 18.98
CA LEU A 1163 16.49 -41.88 20.40
C LEU A 1163 15.59 -40.92 21.18
N ARG A 1164 15.61 -39.61 20.88
CA ARG A 1164 14.73 -38.62 21.53
C ARG A 1164 13.26 -38.83 21.20
N CYS A 1165 12.93 -39.22 19.97
CA CYS A 1165 11.55 -39.51 19.59
C CYS A 1165 10.99 -40.78 20.24
N GLN A 1166 11.82 -41.79 20.45
CA GLN A 1166 11.40 -43.11 20.96
C GLN A 1166 11.58 -43.28 22.49
N ILE A 1167 11.99 -42.22 23.22
CA ILE A 1167 12.27 -42.25 24.67
C ILE A 1167 11.14 -42.88 25.50
N GLY A 1168 9.87 -42.65 25.14
CA GLY A 1168 8.72 -43.20 25.88
C GLY A 1168 8.55 -44.72 25.74
N HIS A 1169 8.92 -45.29 24.58
CA HIS A 1169 8.77 -46.73 24.29
C HIS A 1169 10.06 -47.55 24.55
N LEU A 1170 11.24 -46.92 24.50
CA LEU A 1170 12.53 -47.58 24.72
C LEU A 1170 12.88 -47.78 26.20
N VAL A 1171 12.30 -46.99 27.10
CA VAL A 1171 12.57 -47.07 28.56
C VAL A 1171 11.89 -48.28 29.22
N THR A 1172 10.92 -48.91 28.56
CA THR A 1172 10.25 -50.14 29.03
C THR A 1172 11.02 -51.45 28.74
N SER A 1173 12.13 -51.40 27.99
CA SER A 1173 13.05 -52.53 27.82
C SER A 1173 14.06 -52.56 28.99
N ALA A 1174 13.98 -53.61 29.82
CA ALA A 1174 14.81 -53.74 31.03
C ALA A 1174 16.32 -53.93 30.77
N SER A 1175 16.75 -54.28 29.55
CA SER A 1175 18.15 -54.62 29.23
C SER A 1175 18.98 -53.46 28.68
N LEU A 1176 18.40 -52.56 27.86
CA LEU A 1176 19.14 -51.52 27.11
C LEU A 1176 18.95 -50.09 27.65
N GLY A 1177 17.88 -49.80 28.39
CA GLY A 1177 17.48 -48.43 28.76
C GLY A 1177 18.55 -47.63 29.52
N GLY A 1178 19.29 -48.28 30.41
CA GLY A 1178 20.35 -47.62 31.20
C GLY A 1178 21.58 -47.17 30.40
N GLN A 1179 21.88 -47.86 29.29
CA GLN A 1179 22.96 -47.48 28.38
C GLN A 1179 22.48 -46.37 27.43
N VAL A 1180 21.25 -46.45 26.92
CA VAL A 1180 20.64 -45.44 26.04
C VAL A 1180 20.55 -44.07 26.73
N ALA A 1181 20.10 -44.01 28.00
CA ALA A 1181 20.03 -42.77 28.75
C ALA A 1181 21.40 -42.09 28.93
N LYS A 1182 22.46 -42.87 29.15
CA LYS A 1182 23.84 -42.37 29.25
C LYS A 1182 24.33 -41.83 27.90
N LEU A 1183 23.98 -42.49 26.80
CA LEU A 1183 24.37 -42.05 25.47
C LEU A 1183 23.64 -40.76 25.06
N LEU A 1184 22.34 -40.65 25.33
CA LEU A 1184 21.55 -39.44 25.12
C LEU A 1184 22.15 -38.22 25.83
N LYS A 1185 22.64 -38.40 27.07
CA LYS A 1185 23.33 -37.33 27.79
C LYS A 1185 24.58 -36.86 27.05
N TYR A 1186 25.37 -37.76 26.47
CA TYR A 1186 26.49 -37.36 25.63
C TYR A 1186 26.01 -36.69 24.35
N LEU A 1187 25.11 -37.31 23.59
CA LEU A 1187 24.58 -36.76 22.32
C LEU A 1187 23.91 -35.38 22.46
N SER A 1188 23.41 -35.03 23.64
CA SER A 1188 22.88 -33.69 23.92
C SER A 1188 23.92 -32.56 23.79
N THR A 1189 25.22 -32.88 23.83
CA THR A 1189 26.32 -31.92 23.63
C THR A 1189 26.84 -31.88 22.19
N LEU A 1190 26.18 -32.56 21.25
CA LEU A 1190 26.54 -32.55 19.84
C LEU A 1190 26.41 -31.12 19.27
N PRO A 1191 27.42 -30.58 18.56
CA PRO A 1191 27.34 -29.23 18.01
C PRO A 1191 26.24 -29.10 16.92
N PRO A 1192 25.72 -27.89 16.66
CA PRO A 1192 24.86 -27.63 15.52
C PRO A 1192 25.57 -27.99 14.21
N ILE A 1193 24.80 -28.29 13.14
CA ILE A 1193 25.39 -28.71 11.86
C ILE A 1193 26.31 -27.62 11.26
N ALA A 1194 25.98 -26.34 11.47
CA ALA A 1194 26.83 -25.21 11.08
C ALA A 1194 28.20 -25.20 11.79
N GLY A 1195 28.34 -25.89 12.92
CA GLY A 1195 29.57 -26.04 13.67
C GLY A 1195 30.43 -27.25 13.26
N PHE A 1196 30.04 -28.00 12.22
CA PHE A 1196 30.81 -29.16 11.74
C PHE A 1196 32.01 -28.71 10.89
N PRO A 1197 33.19 -29.36 11.02
CA PRO A 1197 34.37 -28.96 10.26
C PRO A 1197 34.15 -29.04 8.76
N VAL A 1198 34.48 -27.98 8.03
CA VAL A 1198 34.56 -27.97 6.56
C VAL A 1198 36.01 -28.12 6.10
N ALA A 1199 36.25 -28.33 4.79
CA ALA A 1199 37.60 -28.56 4.26
C ALA A 1199 38.65 -27.52 4.71
N PRO A 1200 38.36 -26.20 4.76
CA PRO A 1200 39.28 -25.21 5.32
C PRO A 1200 39.69 -25.44 6.79
N ASP A 1201 38.77 -25.95 7.63
CA ASP A 1201 39.00 -26.18 9.07
C ASP A 1201 39.99 -27.30 9.35
N MET A 1202 40.21 -28.18 8.35
CA MET A 1202 41.17 -29.27 8.41
C MET A 1202 42.61 -28.77 8.47
N ARG A 1203 42.88 -27.52 8.01
CA ARG A 1203 44.23 -26.95 7.94
C ARG A 1203 45.01 -27.08 9.23
N ASN A 1204 44.39 -26.91 10.39
CA ASN A 1204 45.07 -27.01 11.69
C ASN A 1204 44.29 -27.88 12.70
N LEU A 1205 43.51 -28.86 12.21
CA LEU A 1205 42.69 -29.70 13.09
C LEU A 1205 43.56 -30.50 14.07
N PHE A 1206 44.60 -31.19 13.58
CA PHE A 1206 45.47 -32.00 14.45
C PHE A 1206 46.28 -31.15 15.43
N GLY A 1207 46.69 -29.92 15.06
CA GLY A 1207 47.34 -28.98 15.98
C GLY A 1207 46.41 -28.54 17.11
N ARG A 1208 45.15 -28.22 16.80
CA ARG A 1208 44.12 -27.92 17.81
C ARG A 1208 43.83 -29.11 18.72
N LEU A 1209 43.80 -30.33 18.18
CA LEU A 1209 43.64 -31.56 18.96
C LEU A 1209 44.84 -31.84 19.89
N GLN A 1210 46.06 -31.52 19.46
CA GLN A 1210 47.24 -31.64 20.31
C GLN A 1210 47.20 -30.61 21.45
N GLN A 1211 46.88 -29.35 21.16
CA GLN A 1211 46.72 -28.30 22.17
C GLN A 1211 45.64 -28.64 23.21
N ALA A 1212 44.56 -29.31 22.78
CA ALA A 1212 43.51 -29.78 23.67
C ALA A 1212 43.80 -31.12 24.37
N GLY A 1213 44.97 -31.73 24.14
CA GLY A 1213 45.39 -33.00 24.76
C GLY A 1213 44.63 -34.24 24.25
N MET A 1214 44.00 -34.16 23.08
CA MET A 1214 43.09 -35.19 22.57
C MET A 1214 43.75 -36.24 21.67
N LEU A 1215 44.98 -35.99 21.18
CA LEU A 1215 45.71 -36.96 20.34
C LEU A 1215 46.03 -38.28 21.07
N GLY A 1216 46.10 -38.29 22.40
CA GLY A 1216 46.32 -39.52 23.17
C GLY A 1216 45.21 -40.55 22.97
N SER A 1217 43.95 -40.11 22.90
CA SER A 1217 42.80 -41.01 22.67
C SER A 1217 42.81 -41.61 21.26
N LEU A 1218 43.41 -40.93 20.28
CA LEU A 1218 43.64 -41.46 18.94
C LEU A 1218 44.76 -42.51 18.92
N ALA A 1219 45.83 -42.29 19.68
CA ALA A 1219 46.94 -43.24 19.83
C ALA A 1219 46.46 -44.56 20.45
N ASP A 1220 45.65 -44.46 21.51
CA ASP A 1220 45.07 -45.61 22.23
C ASP A 1220 44.19 -46.47 21.31
N VAL A 1221 43.40 -45.82 20.46
CA VAL A 1221 42.48 -46.50 19.52
C VAL A 1221 43.23 -47.09 18.33
N ALA A 1222 44.34 -46.48 17.90
CA ALA A 1222 45.20 -46.95 16.82
C ALA A 1222 46.16 -48.09 17.25
N GLY A 1223 46.19 -48.48 18.53
CA GLY A 1223 47.11 -49.51 19.04
C GLY A 1223 48.59 -49.10 19.00
N LEU A 1224 48.91 -47.80 19.03
CA LEU A 1224 50.27 -47.30 18.90
C LEU A 1224 50.99 -47.27 20.26
N SER A 1225 52.23 -47.76 20.32
CA SER A 1225 53.04 -47.91 21.54
C SER A 1225 53.61 -46.60 22.12
N GLY A 1226 53.21 -45.42 21.61
CA GLY A 1226 53.64 -44.11 22.12
C GLY A 1226 52.68 -42.95 21.80
N PRO A 1227 52.74 -41.83 22.54
CA PRO A 1227 51.83 -40.71 22.36
C PRO A 1227 52.08 -39.97 21.04
N LEU A 1228 51.01 -39.67 20.31
CA LEU A 1228 51.05 -38.86 19.09
C LEU A 1228 51.40 -37.40 19.45
N SER A 1229 52.61 -36.94 19.14
CA SER A 1229 53.09 -35.56 19.36
C SER A 1229 53.86 -35.03 18.15
N PHE A 1230 53.82 -33.71 17.93
CA PHE A 1230 54.62 -33.02 16.91
C PHE A 1230 56.02 -32.58 17.38
N ASP A 1231 56.35 -32.79 18.67
CA ASP A 1231 57.64 -32.37 19.22
C ASP A 1231 58.75 -33.41 18.99
N GLU A 1232 59.78 -33.01 18.23
CA GLU A 1232 60.96 -33.78 17.79
C GLU A 1232 61.95 -34.22 18.91
N ARG A 1233 61.55 -34.24 20.19
CA ARG A 1233 62.46 -34.57 21.32
C ARG A 1233 62.42 -36.02 21.82
N ALA A 1234 61.74 -36.95 21.14
CA ALA A 1234 61.68 -38.34 21.60
C ALA A 1234 61.88 -39.40 20.49
N SER A 1235 62.89 -39.26 19.62
CA SER A 1235 63.49 -40.42 18.94
C SER A 1235 64.86 -40.10 18.32
N LYS A 1236 65.88 -39.82 19.15
CA LYS A 1236 67.29 -39.97 18.78
C LYS A 1236 68.04 -40.69 19.89
N ALA A 1237 68.03 -42.02 19.82
CA ALA A 1237 69.00 -42.87 20.49
C ALA A 1237 69.27 -44.11 19.62
N ARG A 1238 70.09 -43.93 18.59
CA ARG A 1238 71.09 -44.91 18.12
C ARG A 1238 71.93 -44.29 17.01
N GLY A 1239 73.11 -43.84 17.42
CA GLY A 1239 74.38 -44.34 16.90
C GLY A 1239 74.79 -43.97 15.47
N GLU A 1240 75.81 -43.12 15.43
CA GLU A 1240 77.05 -43.32 14.65
C GLU A 1240 77.16 -42.74 13.22
N THR A 1241 77.97 -41.65 13.17
CA THR A 1241 79.18 -41.43 12.34
C THR A 1241 79.15 -41.85 10.87
N ARG A 1242 79.61 -41.06 9.89
CA ARG A 1242 80.83 -40.24 9.86
C ARG A 1242 80.84 -39.40 8.57
N ALA A 1243 81.42 -38.20 8.68
CA ALA A 1243 82.27 -37.47 7.73
C ALA A 1243 82.13 -37.63 6.21
N GLY A 1244 82.17 -36.48 5.52
CA GLY A 1244 83.21 -36.26 4.51
C GLY A 1244 82.76 -35.95 3.08
N ARG A 1245 82.74 -34.64 2.79
CA ARG A 1245 83.25 -33.94 1.60
C ARG A 1245 83.07 -34.52 0.17
N GLN A 1246 82.56 -33.60 -0.66
CA GLN A 1246 82.99 -33.24 -2.02
C GLN A 1246 82.71 -34.21 -3.17
N GLY A 1247 81.74 -33.78 -3.99
CA GLY A 1247 82.01 -33.38 -5.37
C GLY A 1247 82.30 -34.48 -6.38
N GLN A 1248 81.34 -34.73 -7.28
CA GLN A 1248 81.48 -34.52 -8.73
C GLN A 1248 80.28 -35.16 -9.42
N GLY A 1249 79.85 -34.52 -10.51
CA GLY A 1249 78.68 -34.92 -11.27
C GLY A 1249 78.89 -36.19 -12.08
N GLN A 1250 77.77 -36.75 -12.51
CA GLN A 1250 77.63 -37.40 -13.81
C GLN A 1250 76.16 -37.41 -14.20
N THR A 1251 75.84 -36.62 -15.22
CA THR A 1251 74.78 -36.89 -16.18
C THR A 1251 75.04 -38.22 -16.88
N THR A 1252 74.08 -39.15 -16.84
CA THR A 1252 73.80 -40.08 -17.95
C THR A 1252 72.33 -40.48 -17.95
N THR A 1253 71.69 -40.15 -19.06
CA THR A 1253 70.39 -40.57 -19.59
C THR A 1253 70.39 -42.04 -20.02
N ARG A 1254 69.27 -42.74 -19.83
CA ARG A 1254 68.75 -43.85 -20.67
C ARG A 1254 67.30 -44.14 -20.24
N SER A 1255 66.30 -43.54 -20.88
CA SER A 1255 65.54 -44.07 -22.03
C SER A 1255 64.88 -45.43 -21.78
N THR A 1256 63.53 -45.44 -21.83
CA THR A 1256 62.66 -46.33 -22.63
C THR A 1256 62.99 -47.84 -22.63
N MET A 1257 62.06 -48.79 -22.47
CA MET A 1257 60.71 -48.85 -23.03
C MET A 1257 60.01 -50.12 -22.48
N ASN A 1258 58.68 -50.02 -22.29
CA ASN A 1258 57.60 -51.00 -22.51
C ASN A 1258 57.68 -52.47 -22.02
N PRO A 1259 56.59 -52.97 -21.40
CA PRO A 1259 56.25 -54.40 -21.32
C PRO A 1259 54.88 -54.79 -21.95
N PHE A 1260 54.55 -54.30 -23.15
CA PHE A 1260 53.46 -54.84 -24.00
C PHE A 1260 53.94 -55.57 -25.27
N ASP A 1261 55.09 -56.24 -25.19
CA ASP A 1261 55.27 -57.53 -25.88
C ASP A 1261 55.10 -58.59 -24.78
N VAL A 1262 53.95 -59.25 -24.63
CA VAL A 1262 53.50 -60.36 -25.48
C VAL A 1262 51.98 -60.28 -25.74
N LEU A 1263 51.57 -59.87 -26.94
CA LEU A 1263 50.67 -60.70 -27.75
C LEU A 1263 51.57 -61.44 -28.75
N GLY A 1264 51.33 -62.74 -28.92
CA GLY A 1264 52.13 -63.64 -29.74
C GLY A 1264 52.12 -63.30 -31.23
N GLU A 1265 53.15 -63.79 -31.93
CA GLU A 1265 53.23 -63.83 -33.38
C GLU A 1265 52.44 -65.03 -33.96
N ASN A 1266 51.86 -64.76 -35.13
CA ASN A 1266 51.59 -65.61 -36.29
C ASN A 1266 50.30 -66.46 -36.44
N GLU A 1267 49.61 -66.05 -37.52
CA GLU A 1267 49.05 -66.83 -38.65
C GLU A 1267 47.68 -67.51 -38.50
N GLY A 1268 46.68 -66.84 -39.13
CA GLY A 1268 45.29 -67.25 -39.31
C GLY A 1268 44.37 -66.04 -39.42
#